data_AF-A0A1V5GRF0-F1
#
_entry.id   AF-A0A1V5GRF0-F1
#
_cell.length_a   1.000
_cell.length_b   1.000
_cell.length_c   1.000
_cell.angle_alpha   90.00
_cell.angle_beta   90.00
_cell.angle_gamma   90.00
#
_symmetry.space_group_name_H-M   'P 1'
#
loop_
_entity.id
_entity.type
_entity.pdbx_description
1 polymer ?
#
loop_
_entity_poly.entity_id
_entity_poly.type
_entity_poly.pdbx_seq_one_letter_code
_entity_poly.pdbx_strand_id
1 'polypeptide(L)'
;MNFKKTIAGISALSMLLSASAVSAVNAFAADEETTNYTDKTINAYLYSNDNVDTMTARFYNDKPNIPYLRISEFYKKWLDQDLEITNKNDGTYDVKVPFGTVGTFDVEKDTIHSDDVGKFFIPEDDANSTSAASDLFIREEEAEEKAVDMTFDFGAYNIDFLGDENDIWLPAPTLCDLFAGTDKQSLYLDGSMYFCGYLLSDYSRLSIPQTQEHITNLIEDFKDGRPADLIKYNYDEFCFLMDSGYGYPGRIPFNDLMKEKGFDAMLEEGNETTKKIKELLNSTDLYEYCAGLELLNGYFFDGGHTSFLPIPYTYDANFEILDGEFAAKVDEVIEGLGELKDNVDLKLEEKNLEASIIGVENARKAMAETADYTEELSSSVYYEKGDVAVLMFDTFVIDLDSWDGYYHNGAELPEDEVTDFYKAVQKADSNPAIKKLVFDVATNTGGNMMTAMYMMNLIKGLNSVSLKNTSVMAGDSEDGLITDDFKTDRNFDKVIDEKDDAIKFDLQYGVITSKMSFSCGNWFPSLCKDNNIVVIGERSGGGSCAVDLSVLPDGMIYSYSTGITLVDSKGESIDLGIQPDYENVKIAEDGSKDFSETFNFDNISKIFDEFYGNTTTTPAETETTTTTTTTSATTSTTTSSTNTSTDTTTTTTAATSTKSEETTTAAATAKAEDKTIGTNDEITKMVEKDYFVKTGKNAASSETNVNKDGTLTVELKDENGNVIDKYTVDPETGKGTDADGNEVDLPQTGINSLGTAGAAVGAVMLMLAGAAAVHGSGVLRKKEND
;
A
#
# COMPACT_ATOMS: atom_id res chain seq x y z
N MET A 1 37.42 16.49 16.28
CA MET A 1 38.10 17.80 16.11
C MET A 1 37.09 18.64 15.36
N ASN A 2 36.30 19.43 16.09
CA ASN A 2 35.07 20.07 15.59
C ASN A 2 35.41 21.21 14.64
N PHE A 3 35.21 20.99 13.35
CA PHE A 3 35.11 22.08 12.39
C PHE A 3 33.70 22.67 12.50
N LYS A 4 33.61 23.99 12.64
CA LYS A 4 32.38 24.74 12.89
C LYS A 4 31.37 24.49 11.76
N LYS A 5 30.16 24.00 12.09
CA LYS A 5 29.05 23.71 11.16
C LYS A 5 28.30 24.97 10.67
N THR A 6 28.65 26.16 11.16
CA THR A 6 28.11 27.44 10.69
C THR A 6 29.04 28.05 9.62
N ILE A 7 28.63 28.03 8.35
CA ILE A 7 29.32 28.76 7.29
C ILE A 7 28.93 30.23 7.41
N ALA A 8 29.77 31.02 8.07
CA ALA A 8 29.65 32.47 8.07
C ALA A 8 30.02 33.01 6.67
N GLY A 9 28.99 33.37 5.90
CA GLY A 9 28.94 34.42 4.88
C GLY A 9 30.09 34.58 3.89
N ILE A 10 29.80 34.42 2.59
CA ILE A 10 30.03 35.44 1.55
C ILE A 10 29.27 35.04 0.28
N SER A 11 28.38 35.92 -0.14
CA SER A 11 27.66 35.97 -1.42
C SER A 11 28.59 35.83 -2.64
N ALA A 12 28.25 34.95 -3.59
CA ALA A 12 28.81 34.94 -4.94
C ALA A 12 27.71 34.91 -6.01
N LEU A 13 27.55 36.07 -6.66
CA LEU A 13 26.72 36.36 -7.81
C LEU A 13 27.25 35.63 -9.07
N SER A 14 26.54 34.63 -9.57
CA SER A 14 26.84 34.01 -10.88
C SER A 14 26.04 34.69 -11.99
N MET A 15 26.59 35.79 -12.52
CA MET A 15 26.11 36.44 -13.74
C MET A 15 26.69 35.77 -15.01
N LEU A 16 25.83 35.66 -16.03
CA LEU A 16 26.02 35.10 -17.36
C LEU A 16 27.42 35.30 -17.99
N LEU A 17 27.96 34.23 -18.56
CA LEU A 17 29.06 34.28 -19.52
C LEU A 17 28.54 34.40 -20.96
N SER A 18 28.74 35.57 -21.58
CA SER A 18 28.78 35.70 -23.05
C SER A 18 30.12 36.28 -23.50
N ALA A 19 30.90 35.44 -24.18
CA ALA A 19 31.93 35.67 -25.19
C ALA A 19 32.93 36.86 -25.10
N SER A 20 34.21 36.46 -25.07
CA SER A 20 35.38 37.03 -25.77
C SER A 20 36.00 38.37 -25.33
N ALA A 21 37.20 38.31 -24.72
CA ALA A 21 38.47 38.82 -25.29
C ALA A 21 39.57 38.94 -24.22
N VAL A 22 40.79 38.56 -24.62
CA VAL A 22 42.04 38.50 -23.85
C VAL A 22 42.55 39.88 -23.40
N SER A 23 43.03 40.00 -22.15
CA SER A 23 44.30 40.67 -21.78
C SER A 23 44.64 40.45 -20.30
N ALA A 24 45.86 39.97 -20.06
CA ALA A 24 46.45 39.72 -18.75
C ALA A 24 46.63 41.02 -17.91
N VAL A 25 46.64 40.90 -16.58
CA VAL A 25 47.78 41.23 -15.69
C VAL A 25 47.36 41.19 -14.21
N ASN A 26 48.18 40.46 -13.44
CA ASN A 26 48.42 40.46 -11.99
C ASN A 26 47.45 39.74 -11.04
N ALA A 27 47.90 38.54 -10.67
CA ALA A 27 47.58 37.80 -9.47
C ALA A 27 47.67 38.65 -8.19
N PHE A 28 46.56 38.70 -7.46
CA PHE A 28 46.57 38.60 -6.01
C PHE A 28 46.01 37.22 -5.69
N ALA A 29 46.87 36.33 -5.20
CA ALA A 29 46.43 35.11 -4.56
C ALA A 29 45.74 35.52 -3.25
N ALA A 30 44.42 35.65 -3.29
CA ALA A 30 43.63 35.32 -2.12
C ALA A 30 43.78 33.80 -1.95
N ASP A 31 44.07 33.34 -0.74
CA ASP A 31 43.94 31.93 -0.41
C ASP A 31 42.49 31.52 -0.78
N GLU A 32 42.34 30.76 -1.87
CA GLU A 32 41.11 30.02 -2.14
C GLU A 32 40.99 29.02 -0.99
N GLU A 33 40.20 29.37 0.04
CA GLU A 33 39.60 28.35 0.88
C GLU A 33 38.82 27.46 -0.07
N THR A 34 39.36 26.27 -0.36
CA THR A 34 38.71 25.27 -1.19
C THR A 34 37.35 24.99 -0.58
N THR A 35 36.28 25.39 -1.28
CA THR A 35 34.92 25.01 -0.90
C THR A 35 34.89 23.50 -0.75
N ASN A 36 34.40 23.01 0.39
CA ASN A 36 34.36 21.58 0.71
C ASN A 36 33.18 20.85 0.03
N TYR A 37 32.57 21.48 -0.96
CA TYR A 37 31.41 20.99 -1.68
C TYR A 37 31.42 21.45 -3.15
N THR A 38 30.57 20.81 -3.94
CA THR A 38 30.25 21.17 -5.33
C THR A 38 28.73 21.31 -5.48
N ASP A 39 28.29 22.44 -6.03
CA ASP A 39 26.88 22.65 -6.40
C ASP A 39 26.65 22.14 -7.83
N LYS A 40 25.55 21.41 -8.03
CA LYS A 40 25.08 20.94 -9.34
C LYS A 40 23.63 21.35 -9.54
N THR A 41 23.28 21.71 -10.76
CA THR A 41 21.89 21.85 -11.18
C THR A 41 21.34 20.45 -11.46
N ILE A 42 20.23 20.11 -10.82
CA ILE A 42 19.48 18.87 -11.05
C ILE A 42 18.10 19.18 -11.63
N ASN A 43 17.51 18.21 -12.31
CA ASN A 43 16.13 18.33 -12.78
C ASN A 43 15.17 18.16 -11.58
N ALA A 44 14.05 18.87 -11.64
CA ALA A 44 12.93 18.74 -10.73
C ALA A 44 11.65 18.53 -11.55
N TYR A 45 11.12 17.31 -11.54
CA TYR A 45 9.87 16.99 -12.20
C TYR A 45 8.72 17.32 -11.24
N LEU A 46 7.83 18.22 -11.65
CA LEU A 46 6.77 18.78 -10.81
C LEU A 46 5.43 18.15 -11.17
N TYR A 47 5.12 17.02 -10.53
CA TYR A 47 3.91 16.23 -10.68
C TYR A 47 3.65 15.69 -12.10
N SER A 48 4.49 16.00 -13.08
CA SER A 48 4.35 15.52 -14.46
C SER A 48 5.72 15.33 -15.09
N ASN A 49 5.79 14.41 -16.07
CA ASN A 49 7.01 14.22 -16.86
C ASN A 49 7.29 15.41 -17.78
N ASP A 50 6.26 16.17 -18.14
CA ASP A 50 6.36 17.33 -19.04
C ASP A 50 6.58 18.65 -18.28
N ASN A 51 6.32 18.68 -16.97
CA ASN A 51 6.51 19.85 -16.13
C ASN A 51 7.86 19.77 -15.41
N VAL A 52 8.92 20.15 -16.11
CA VAL A 52 10.30 20.07 -15.61
C VAL A 52 10.83 21.45 -15.26
N ASP A 53 11.31 21.60 -14.04
CA ASP A 53 12.09 22.74 -13.56
C ASP A 53 13.48 22.25 -13.13
N THR A 54 14.26 23.12 -12.49
CA THR A 54 15.59 22.83 -11.98
C THR A 54 15.71 23.21 -10.51
N MET A 55 16.62 22.53 -9.81
CA MET A 55 17.00 22.83 -8.43
C MET A 55 18.51 22.80 -8.26
N THR A 56 19.03 23.46 -7.21
CA THR A 56 20.44 23.37 -6.84
C THR A 56 20.66 22.29 -5.79
N ALA A 57 21.42 21.25 -6.13
CA ALA A 57 21.87 20.22 -5.20
C ALA A 57 23.34 20.38 -4.86
N ARG A 58 23.67 20.35 -3.58
CA ARG A 58 25.04 20.45 -3.06
C ARG A 58 25.57 19.08 -2.69
N PHE A 59 26.79 18.77 -3.13
CA PHE A 59 27.49 17.52 -2.84
C PHE A 59 28.76 17.82 -2.07
N TYR A 60 28.90 17.29 -0.86
CA TYR A 60 30.07 17.52 -0.01
C TYR A 60 31.21 16.55 -0.34
N ASN A 61 32.45 16.98 -0.21
CA ASN A 61 33.62 16.17 -0.59
C ASN A 61 33.77 14.89 0.26
N ASP A 62 33.27 14.89 1.49
CA ASP A 62 33.25 13.72 2.38
C ASP A 62 32.02 12.81 2.16
N LYS A 63 30.98 13.30 1.48
CA LYS A 63 29.74 12.58 1.13
C LYS A 63 29.30 12.88 -0.31
N PRO A 64 30.13 12.54 -1.32
CA PRO A 64 29.91 12.98 -2.70
C PRO A 64 28.67 12.40 -3.40
N ASN A 65 28.03 11.37 -2.83
CA ASN A 65 26.84 10.73 -3.37
C ASN A 65 25.54 11.16 -2.68
N ILE A 66 25.61 11.98 -1.62
CA ILE A 66 24.43 12.44 -0.88
C ILE A 66 24.13 13.89 -1.29
N PRO A 67 23.02 14.15 -2.00
CA PRO A 67 22.61 15.50 -2.37
C PRO A 67 22.03 16.24 -1.16
N TYR A 68 22.42 17.50 -0.98
CA TYR A 68 21.82 18.40 -0.01
C TYR A 68 21.02 19.47 -0.74
N LEU A 69 19.80 19.72 -0.29
CA LEU A 69 18.90 20.73 -0.83
C LEU A 69 18.61 21.80 0.22
N ARG A 70 18.36 23.02 -0.26
CA ARG A 70 17.80 24.08 0.58
C ARG A 70 16.36 23.77 0.93
N ILE A 71 16.00 23.91 2.20
CA ILE A 71 14.62 23.66 2.64
C ILE A 71 13.65 24.66 2.00
N SER A 72 14.05 25.92 1.80
CA SER A 72 13.18 26.92 1.17
C SER A 72 12.89 26.60 -0.29
N GLU A 73 13.90 26.17 -1.05
CA GLU A 73 13.76 25.80 -2.46
C GLU A 73 12.93 24.53 -2.61
N PHE A 74 13.19 23.51 -1.79
CA PHE A 74 12.41 22.28 -1.74
C PHE A 74 10.93 22.57 -1.46
N TYR A 75 10.64 23.30 -0.37
CA TYR A 75 9.25 23.60 0.04
C TYR A 75 8.52 24.43 -1.02
N LYS A 76 9.22 25.35 -1.69
CA LYS A 76 8.67 26.13 -2.81
C LYS A 76 8.32 25.26 -4.01
N LYS A 77 9.12 24.23 -4.35
CA LYS A 77 8.77 23.29 -5.43
C LYS A 77 7.65 22.34 -5.02
N TRP A 78 7.60 21.97 -3.75
CA TRP A 78 6.62 21.05 -3.21
C TRP A 78 5.20 21.64 -3.17
N LEU A 79 5.04 22.84 -2.57
CA LEU A 79 3.73 23.44 -2.30
C LEU A 79 3.48 24.79 -3.00
N ASP A 80 4.42 25.28 -3.81
CA ASP A 80 4.40 26.65 -4.37
C ASP A 80 4.25 27.76 -3.30
N GLN A 81 4.74 27.48 -2.09
CA GLN A 81 4.69 28.39 -0.94
C GLN A 81 6.10 28.74 -0.43
N ASP A 82 6.24 29.95 0.13
CA ASP A 82 7.52 30.41 0.70
C ASP A 82 7.56 30.16 2.22
N LEU A 83 8.71 29.70 2.71
CA LEU A 83 8.99 29.59 4.14
C LEU A 83 9.53 30.90 4.72
N GLU A 84 9.15 31.23 5.95
CA GLU A 84 9.79 32.30 6.73
C GLU A 84 10.91 31.69 7.60
N ILE A 85 12.16 31.91 7.21
CA ILE A 85 13.35 31.38 7.91
C ILE A 85 14.07 32.50 8.65
N THR A 86 14.26 32.34 9.95
CA THR A 86 15.00 33.28 10.82
C THR A 86 16.23 32.61 11.41
N ASN A 87 17.42 32.98 10.92
CA ASN A 87 18.69 32.58 11.52
C ASN A 87 18.94 33.36 12.83
N LYS A 88 19.06 32.64 13.95
CA LYS A 88 19.30 33.23 15.29
C LYS A 88 20.76 33.62 15.54
N ASN A 89 21.66 33.30 14.60
CA ASN A 89 23.11 33.55 14.65
C ASN A 89 23.83 32.80 15.78
N ASP A 90 23.26 31.70 16.26
CA ASP A 90 23.81 30.82 17.29
C ASP A 90 23.82 29.34 16.90
N GLY A 91 23.64 29.04 15.61
CA GLY A 91 23.49 27.68 15.09
C GLY A 91 22.04 27.19 15.04
N THR A 92 21.08 28.01 15.47
CA THR A 92 19.66 27.68 15.40
C THR A 92 18.89 28.55 14.40
N TYR A 93 17.84 27.98 13.81
CA TYR A 93 16.97 28.59 12.82
C TYR A 93 15.52 28.35 13.21
N ASP A 94 14.71 29.41 13.20
CA ASP A 94 13.25 29.25 13.25
C ASP A 94 12.72 29.21 11.82
N VAL A 95 12.05 28.12 11.47
CA VAL A 95 11.40 27.91 10.18
C VAL A 95 9.91 27.93 10.44
N LYS A 96 9.23 28.94 9.91
CA LYS A 96 7.78 29.07 10.04
C LYS A 96 7.12 28.66 8.74
N VAL A 97 6.28 27.64 8.82
CA VAL A 97 5.43 27.20 7.71
C VAL A 97 4.22 28.14 7.56
N PRO A 98 3.63 28.27 6.36
CA PRO A 98 2.51 29.18 6.11
C PRO A 98 1.31 28.98 7.04
N PHE A 99 1.03 27.75 7.47
CA PHE A 99 -0.04 27.42 8.41
C PHE A 99 0.27 27.79 9.89
N GLY A 100 1.43 28.40 10.15
CA GLY A 100 1.66 29.20 11.36
C GLY A 100 2.32 28.48 12.54
N THR A 101 2.66 27.20 12.43
CA THR A 101 3.57 26.54 13.38
C THR A 101 5.04 26.80 13.01
N VAL A 102 5.94 26.57 13.98
CA VAL A 102 7.37 26.88 13.85
C VAL A 102 8.19 25.66 14.21
N GLY A 103 9.06 25.25 13.30
CA GLY A 103 10.12 24.29 13.57
C GLY A 103 11.42 25.02 13.89
N THR A 104 12.02 24.72 15.04
CA THR A 104 13.37 25.16 15.40
C THR A 104 14.38 24.09 14.99
N PHE A 105 15.24 24.43 14.03
CA PHE A 105 16.35 23.60 13.56
C PHE A 105 17.63 24.01 14.28
N ASP A 106 18.35 23.06 14.84
CA ASP A 106 19.69 23.24 15.42
C ASP A 106 20.70 22.50 14.54
N VAL A 107 21.50 23.25 13.76
CA VAL A 107 22.49 22.66 12.84
C VAL A 107 23.79 22.27 13.53
N GLU A 108 23.96 22.61 14.82
CA GLU A 108 25.11 22.14 15.61
C GLU A 108 24.83 20.79 16.27
N LYS A 109 23.56 20.53 16.62
CA LYS A 109 23.10 19.26 17.18
C LYS A 109 22.41 18.34 16.18
N ASP A 110 22.08 18.85 14.99
CA ASP A 110 21.31 18.16 13.96
C ASP A 110 19.93 17.72 14.50
N THR A 111 19.18 18.68 15.07
CA THR A 111 17.85 18.41 15.64
C THR A 111 16.79 19.32 15.06
N ILE A 112 15.55 18.82 14.95
CA ILE A 112 14.36 19.61 14.63
C ILE A 112 13.38 19.51 15.79
N HIS A 113 12.92 20.64 16.31
CA HIS A 113 11.89 20.70 17.34
C HIS A 113 10.69 21.51 16.86
N SER A 114 9.47 21.05 17.13
CA SER A 114 8.23 21.81 16.97
C SER A 114 7.33 21.54 18.16
N ASP A 115 6.59 22.56 18.59
CA ASP A 115 5.51 22.42 19.58
C ASP A 115 4.29 21.68 18.99
N ASP A 116 4.24 21.54 17.67
CA ASP A 116 3.24 20.79 16.92
C ASP A 116 3.88 20.22 15.64
N VAL A 117 4.43 19.01 15.72
CA VAL A 117 5.06 18.34 14.55
C VAL A 117 4.04 17.88 13.52
N GLY A 118 2.82 17.53 13.95
CA GLY A 118 1.73 17.14 13.07
C GLY A 118 1.41 18.24 12.06
N LYS A 119 1.37 19.50 12.49
CA LYS A 119 1.13 20.65 11.60
C LYS A 119 2.36 21.21 10.90
N PHE A 120 3.57 20.79 11.30
CA PHE A 120 4.81 21.36 10.76
C PHE A 120 5.24 20.66 9.47
N PHE A 121 5.06 19.34 9.40
CA PHE A 121 5.57 18.51 8.32
C PHE A 121 4.57 18.23 7.19
N ILE A 122 3.27 18.42 7.44
CA ILE A 122 2.21 18.14 6.46
C ILE A 122 1.67 19.41 5.78
N PRO A 123 1.14 19.32 4.54
CA PRO A 123 0.47 20.44 3.88
C PRO A 123 -0.75 20.96 4.65
N GLU A 124 -1.09 22.25 4.48
CA GLU A 124 -2.27 22.88 5.10
C GLU A 124 -3.57 22.16 4.71
N ASP A 125 -3.67 21.72 3.46
CA ASP A 125 -4.86 21.02 2.96
C ASP A 125 -5.04 19.68 3.68
N ASP A 126 -3.97 18.93 3.92
CA ASP A 126 -3.98 17.68 4.70
C ASP A 126 -4.31 17.95 6.18
N ALA A 127 -3.74 19.00 6.78
CA ALA A 127 -3.97 19.37 8.17
C ALA A 127 -5.40 19.85 8.47
N ASN A 128 -6.09 20.39 7.46
CA ASN A 128 -7.48 20.89 7.59
C ASN A 128 -8.50 19.98 6.88
N SER A 129 -8.03 18.96 6.16
CA SER A 129 -8.86 17.95 5.53
C SER A 129 -9.39 17.02 6.60
N THR A 130 -10.70 17.02 6.83
CA THR A 130 -11.36 15.75 7.16
C THR A 130 -11.18 14.84 5.94
N SER A 131 -10.86 13.55 6.11
CA SER A 131 -10.46 12.64 4.99
C SER A 131 -11.30 12.87 3.73
N ALA A 132 -10.76 12.77 2.51
CA ALA A 132 -11.49 13.09 1.26
C ALA A 132 -12.88 12.42 1.12
N ALA A 133 -13.18 11.40 1.93
CA ALA A 133 -14.48 10.72 2.01
C ALA A 133 -15.36 11.06 3.23
N SER A 134 -14.86 11.80 4.22
CA SER A 134 -15.60 12.32 5.40
C SER A 134 -16.68 13.37 5.07
N ASP A 135 -16.76 13.81 3.81
CA ASP A 135 -17.84 14.66 3.28
C ASP A 135 -18.79 13.91 2.33
N LEU A 136 -18.61 12.60 2.18
CA LEU A 136 -19.43 11.71 1.35
C LEU A 136 -20.53 11.06 2.22
N PHE A 137 -20.56 9.73 2.28
CA PHE A 137 -21.56 8.97 3.04
C PHE A 137 -21.17 8.72 4.50
N ILE A 138 -19.97 9.10 4.91
CA ILE A 138 -19.51 9.07 6.30
C ILE A 138 -19.06 10.47 6.68
N ARG A 139 -19.32 10.89 7.92
CA ARG A 139 -18.84 12.14 8.49
C ARG A 139 -18.25 11.87 9.85
N GLU A 140 -16.94 12.03 9.95
CA GLU A 140 -16.21 12.03 11.22
C GLU A 140 -16.57 13.31 11.99
N GLU A 141 -16.78 13.18 13.30
CA GLU A 141 -16.98 14.35 14.15
C GLU A 141 -15.59 14.94 14.48
N GLU A 142 -15.43 16.26 14.35
CA GLU A 142 -14.17 16.95 14.64
C GLU A 142 -13.69 16.61 16.07
N ALA A 143 -12.61 15.84 16.16
CA ALA A 143 -11.85 15.68 17.39
C ALA A 143 -10.91 16.89 17.56
N GLU A 144 -10.75 17.38 18.79
CA GLU A 144 -9.68 18.34 19.08
C GLU A 144 -8.33 17.65 18.87
N GLU A 145 -7.67 17.92 17.75
CA GLU A 145 -6.29 17.49 17.55
C GLU A 145 -5.38 18.13 18.60
N LYS A 146 -4.73 17.27 19.38
CA LYS A 146 -3.76 17.71 20.38
C LYS A 146 -2.43 17.98 19.70
N ALA A 147 -1.90 19.18 19.90
CA ALA A 147 -0.55 19.52 19.44
C ALA A 147 0.49 18.53 19.99
N VAL A 148 1.37 18.08 19.11
CA VAL A 148 2.45 17.14 19.42
C VAL A 148 3.77 17.89 19.55
N ASP A 149 4.19 18.14 20.79
CA ASP A 149 5.50 18.70 21.11
C ASP A 149 6.56 17.60 20.99
N MET A 150 7.51 17.77 20.06
CA MET A 150 8.53 16.77 19.80
C MET A 150 9.84 17.38 19.30
N THR A 151 10.95 16.65 19.56
CA THR A 151 12.28 16.90 18.99
C THR A 151 12.79 15.63 18.32
N PHE A 152 13.15 15.73 17.03
CA PHE A 152 13.86 14.71 16.29
C PHE A 152 15.37 14.95 16.39
N ASP A 153 16.12 13.90 16.75
CA ASP A 153 17.58 13.93 16.87
C ASP A 153 18.22 13.15 15.73
N PHE A 154 18.51 13.84 14.63
CA PHE A 154 19.16 13.29 13.43
C PHE A 154 20.66 13.08 13.66
N GLY A 155 21.25 13.83 14.59
CA GLY A 155 22.65 13.70 15.01
C GLY A 155 22.94 12.33 15.62
N ALA A 156 21.97 11.74 16.33
CA ALA A 156 22.05 10.37 16.84
C ALA A 156 22.28 9.33 15.72
N TYR A 157 21.85 9.63 14.50
CA TYR A 157 21.98 8.78 13.31
C TYR A 157 23.09 9.24 12.36
N ASN A 158 23.88 10.27 12.70
CA ASN A 158 24.90 10.86 11.80
C ASN A 158 24.32 11.51 10.53
N ILE A 159 23.08 11.98 10.58
CA ILE A 159 22.45 12.76 9.52
C ILE A 159 22.71 14.24 9.85
N ASP A 160 23.59 14.87 9.06
CA ASP A 160 24.08 16.22 9.32
C ASP A 160 23.16 17.29 8.70
N PHE A 161 22.94 18.39 9.41
CA PHE A 161 22.35 19.62 8.88
C PHE A 161 23.40 20.69 8.71
N LEU A 162 23.21 21.55 7.71
CA LEU A 162 24.15 22.62 7.41
C LEU A 162 23.41 23.94 7.21
N GLY A 163 23.89 24.99 7.86
CA GLY A 163 23.27 26.31 7.80
C GLY A 163 24.12 27.33 7.06
N ASP A 164 23.48 28.21 6.29
CA ASP A 164 24.07 29.44 5.78
C ASP A 164 23.32 30.69 6.30
N GLU A 165 23.66 31.88 5.83
CA GLU A 165 23.05 33.13 6.31
C GLU A 165 21.53 33.19 6.07
N ASN A 166 21.02 32.50 5.04
CA ASN A 166 19.65 32.63 4.58
C ASN A 166 18.84 31.33 4.70
N ASP A 167 19.50 30.18 4.80
CA ASP A 167 18.81 28.90 4.64
C ASP A 167 19.48 27.74 5.39
N ILE A 168 18.81 26.60 5.37
CA ILE A 168 19.23 25.32 5.92
C ILE A 168 19.30 24.30 4.78
N TRP A 169 20.36 23.50 4.79
CA TRP A 169 20.64 22.44 3.85
C TRP A 169 20.50 21.09 4.54
N LEU A 170 19.60 20.26 4.03
CA LEU A 170 19.36 18.90 4.50
C LEU A 170 19.58 17.91 3.34
N PRO A 171 19.93 16.65 3.62
CA PRO A 171 19.91 15.59 2.63
C PRO A 171 18.56 15.51 1.91
N ALA A 172 18.58 15.34 0.59
CA ALA A 172 17.34 15.29 -0.20
C ALA A 172 16.42 14.12 0.20
N PRO A 173 16.92 12.88 0.43
CA PRO A 173 16.06 11.78 0.88
C PRO A 173 15.35 12.10 2.20
N THR A 174 16.08 12.62 3.20
CA THR A 174 15.49 13.03 4.48
C THR A 174 14.42 14.11 4.31
N LEU A 175 14.60 15.06 3.39
CA LEU A 175 13.55 16.04 3.08
C LEU A 175 12.31 15.40 2.46
N CYS A 176 12.49 14.41 1.59
CA CYS A 176 11.38 13.68 0.97
C CYS A 176 10.57 12.87 1.99
N ASP A 177 11.23 12.36 3.03
CA ASP A 177 10.58 11.62 4.11
C ASP A 177 9.92 12.53 5.15
N LEU A 178 10.55 13.67 5.48
CA LEU A 178 9.99 14.61 6.46
C LEU A 178 8.81 15.41 5.92
N PHE A 179 8.87 15.86 4.67
CA PHE A 179 7.85 16.70 4.07
C PHE A 179 7.06 15.89 3.04
N ALA A 180 6.04 15.20 3.55
CA ALA A 180 5.15 14.36 2.78
C ALA A 180 3.70 14.60 3.20
N GLY A 181 2.80 14.55 2.22
CA GLY A 181 1.35 14.53 2.40
C GLY A 181 0.71 13.52 1.46
N THR A 182 -0.58 13.29 1.63
CA THR A 182 -1.37 12.26 0.91
C THR A 182 -1.23 12.40 -0.61
N ASP A 183 -1.36 13.62 -1.12
CA ASP A 183 -1.26 13.95 -2.55
C ASP A 183 -0.03 14.81 -2.89
N LYS A 184 0.91 14.90 -1.95
CA LYS A 184 2.06 15.80 -2.00
C LYS A 184 3.28 15.05 -1.49
N GLN A 185 3.82 14.17 -2.30
CA GLN A 185 5.00 13.37 -2.01
C GLN A 185 6.20 13.84 -2.83
N SER A 186 7.39 13.37 -2.47
CA SER A 186 8.58 13.59 -3.29
C SER A 186 9.59 12.44 -3.15
N LEU A 187 10.54 12.40 -4.08
CA LEU A 187 11.61 11.41 -4.14
C LEU A 187 12.82 12.02 -4.85
N TYR A 188 14.02 11.76 -4.33
CA TYR A 188 15.27 11.94 -5.09
C TYR A 188 15.71 10.59 -5.65
N LEU A 189 15.86 10.48 -6.97
CA LEU A 189 16.34 9.26 -7.62
C LEU A 189 17.10 9.59 -8.91
N ASP A 190 18.14 8.81 -9.22
CA ASP A 190 18.92 8.90 -10.46
C ASP A 190 19.36 10.33 -10.84
N GLY A 191 19.73 11.13 -9.83
CA GLY A 191 20.20 12.50 -10.02
C GLY A 191 19.12 13.56 -10.23
N SER A 192 17.84 13.21 -10.04
CA SER A 192 16.70 14.11 -10.22
C SER A 192 15.78 14.12 -9.01
N MET A 193 15.10 15.24 -8.80
CA MET A 193 13.97 15.35 -7.87
C MET A 193 12.67 15.06 -8.62
N TYR A 194 11.80 14.30 -7.99
CA TYR A 194 10.43 14.04 -8.42
C TYR A 194 9.50 14.52 -7.31
N PHE A 195 8.62 15.45 -7.63
CA PHE A 195 7.48 15.80 -6.79
C PHE A 195 6.28 15.08 -7.39
N CYS A 196 5.62 14.25 -6.60
CA CYS A 196 4.59 13.33 -7.05
C CYS A 196 3.35 13.40 -6.15
N GLY A 197 2.24 12.86 -6.63
CA GLY A 197 0.98 12.85 -5.91
C GLY A 197 0.12 11.70 -6.40
N TYR A 198 -0.82 11.26 -5.58
CA TYR A 198 -1.62 10.08 -5.88
C TYR A 198 -2.68 10.37 -6.96
N LEU A 199 -3.42 11.48 -6.82
CA LEU A 199 -4.43 11.90 -7.81
C LEU A 199 -3.91 12.89 -8.86
N LEU A 200 -2.88 13.66 -8.49
CA LEU A 200 -2.51 14.88 -9.22
C LEU A 200 -1.22 14.74 -10.04
N SER A 201 -0.76 13.52 -10.32
CA SER A 201 0.53 13.30 -10.99
C SER A 201 0.52 12.21 -12.07
N ASP A 202 1.43 12.33 -13.04
CA ASP A 202 1.70 11.31 -14.07
C ASP A 202 2.35 10.03 -13.49
N TYR A 203 2.88 10.10 -12.27
CA TYR A 203 3.60 9.03 -11.59
C TYR A 203 3.43 9.14 -10.07
N SER A 204 3.62 8.03 -9.36
CA SER A 204 3.62 8.00 -7.90
C SER A 204 5.03 7.82 -7.35
N ARG A 205 5.21 8.05 -6.04
CA ARG A 205 6.45 7.74 -5.32
C ARG A 205 6.88 6.28 -5.49
N LEU A 206 5.93 5.36 -5.72
CA LEU A 206 6.18 3.93 -5.92
C LEU A 206 6.54 3.57 -7.35
N SER A 207 5.95 4.23 -8.34
CA SER A 207 6.15 3.83 -9.74
C SER A 207 7.53 4.25 -10.27
N ILE A 208 8.15 5.28 -9.70
CA ILE A 208 9.44 5.81 -10.17
C ILE A 208 10.58 4.77 -9.96
N PRO A 209 10.79 4.21 -8.76
CA PRO A 209 11.87 3.23 -8.57
C PRO A 209 11.60 1.88 -9.27
N GLN A 210 10.37 1.59 -9.66
CA GLN A 210 10.01 0.35 -10.34
C GLN A 210 10.26 0.40 -11.85
N THR A 211 10.73 1.53 -12.39
CA THR A 211 11.02 1.63 -13.83
C THR A 211 12.19 0.73 -14.23
N GLN A 212 12.08 0.11 -15.42
CA GLN A 212 13.17 -0.72 -15.95
C GLN A 212 14.47 0.06 -16.13
N GLU A 213 14.37 1.36 -16.43
CA GLU A 213 15.52 2.26 -16.53
C GLU A 213 16.25 2.37 -15.18
N HIS A 214 15.52 2.66 -14.10
CA HIS A 214 16.10 2.71 -12.76
C HIS A 214 16.75 1.38 -12.37
N ILE A 215 16.04 0.26 -12.53
CA ILE A 215 16.57 -1.08 -12.19
C ILE A 215 17.87 -1.36 -12.95
N THR A 216 17.93 -0.99 -14.23
CA THR A 216 19.13 -1.18 -15.06
C THR A 216 20.27 -0.30 -14.59
N ASN A 217 20.02 0.98 -14.29
CA ASN A 217 21.01 1.92 -13.78
C ASN A 217 21.56 1.47 -12.43
N LEU A 218 20.69 1.05 -11.51
CA LEU A 218 21.03 0.56 -10.18
C LEU A 218 22.00 -0.62 -10.24
N ILE A 219 21.72 -1.62 -11.10
CA ILE A 219 22.59 -2.79 -11.28
C ILE A 219 23.93 -2.39 -11.89
N GLU A 220 23.91 -1.53 -12.92
CA GLU A 220 25.12 -1.11 -13.64
C GLU A 220 26.03 -0.20 -12.79
N ASP A 221 25.44 0.74 -12.04
CA ASP A 221 26.16 1.70 -11.21
C ASP A 221 26.84 1.01 -10.01
N PHE A 222 26.24 -0.05 -9.48
CA PHE A 222 26.75 -0.78 -8.30
C PHE A 222 27.44 -2.10 -8.62
N LYS A 223 27.62 -2.46 -9.89
CA LYS A 223 28.30 -3.71 -10.30
C LYS A 223 29.72 -3.87 -9.76
N ASP A 224 30.41 -2.75 -9.53
CA ASP A 224 31.79 -2.68 -9.03
C ASP A 224 31.85 -2.31 -7.53
N GLY A 225 30.69 -2.24 -6.87
CA GLY A 225 30.52 -1.96 -5.45
C GLY A 225 29.78 -0.66 -5.17
N ARG A 226 28.92 -0.69 -4.15
CA ARG A 226 28.16 0.47 -3.66
C ARG A 226 29.11 1.52 -3.04
N PRO A 227 28.89 2.83 -3.24
CA PRO A 227 29.71 3.88 -2.64
C PRO A 227 29.64 3.90 -1.10
N ALA A 228 30.78 4.05 -0.43
CA ALA A 228 30.86 3.92 1.03
C ALA A 228 30.05 4.97 1.81
N ASP A 229 29.98 6.20 1.31
CA ASP A 229 29.16 7.28 1.90
C ASP A 229 27.67 7.03 1.70
N LEU A 230 27.27 6.47 0.54
CA LEU A 230 25.89 6.06 0.29
C LEU A 230 25.48 4.90 1.20
N ILE A 231 26.31 3.85 1.33
CA ILE A 231 26.03 2.72 2.23
C ILE A 231 25.78 3.22 3.66
N LYS A 232 26.68 4.07 4.17
CA LYS A 232 26.56 4.61 5.53
C LYS A 232 25.27 5.42 5.69
N TYR A 233 25.01 6.35 4.77
CA TYR A 233 23.85 7.20 4.84
C TYR A 233 22.53 6.41 4.70
N ASN A 234 22.46 5.44 3.77
CA ASN A 234 21.32 4.53 3.63
C ASN A 234 21.00 3.85 4.97
N TYR A 235 22.01 3.28 5.61
CA TYR A 235 21.83 2.54 6.85
C TYR A 235 21.41 3.45 8.01
N ASP A 236 22.07 4.61 8.13
CA ASP A 236 21.78 5.63 9.13
C ASP A 236 20.33 6.17 9.01
N GLU A 237 19.90 6.54 7.80
CA GLU A 237 18.54 7.01 7.53
C GLU A 237 17.50 5.91 7.71
N PHE A 238 17.81 4.68 7.30
CA PHE A 238 16.92 3.55 7.51
C PHE A 238 16.70 3.27 9.01
N CYS A 239 17.75 3.38 9.83
CA CYS A 239 17.59 3.29 11.29
C CYS A 239 16.70 4.41 11.83
N PHE A 240 16.90 5.65 11.38
CA PHE A 240 16.06 6.79 11.79
C PHE A 240 14.58 6.56 11.45
N LEU A 241 14.27 6.13 10.22
CA LEU A 241 12.90 5.92 9.76
C LEU A 241 12.22 4.76 10.50
N MET A 242 12.93 3.64 10.70
CA MET A 242 12.40 2.51 11.48
C MET A 242 12.18 2.87 12.95
N ASP A 243 13.05 3.69 13.56
CA ASP A 243 12.93 4.07 14.97
C ASP A 243 11.91 5.18 15.24
N SER A 244 11.57 5.98 14.22
CA SER A 244 10.61 7.09 14.34
C SER A 244 9.23 6.76 13.80
N GLY A 245 9.13 5.87 12.81
CA GLY A 245 7.89 5.55 12.10
C GLY A 245 7.27 4.20 12.46
N TYR A 246 8.06 3.18 12.80
CA TYR A 246 7.55 1.81 12.97
C TYR A 246 6.62 1.66 14.19
N GLY A 247 5.48 1.01 13.99
CA GLY A 247 4.40 0.93 14.98
C GLY A 247 4.46 -0.20 15.99
N TYR A 248 5.41 -1.13 15.84
CA TYR A 248 5.57 -2.27 16.76
C TYR A 248 4.30 -3.16 16.91
N PRO A 249 3.76 -3.74 15.81
CA PRO A 249 2.55 -4.58 15.78
C PRO A 249 2.58 -5.85 16.66
N GLY A 250 3.66 -6.10 17.40
CA GLY A 250 3.73 -7.18 18.39
C GLY A 250 3.88 -8.58 17.81
N ARG A 251 3.98 -8.72 16.48
CA ARG A 251 4.29 -9.99 15.79
C ARG A 251 5.78 -10.29 15.68
N ILE A 252 6.62 -9.26 15.76
CA ILE A 252 8.05 -9.41 15.56
C ILE A 252 8.72 -10.04 16.80
N PRO A 253 9.63 -11.02 16.64
CA PRO A 253 10.30 -11.69 17.76
C PRO A 253 11.13 -10.76 18.65
N PHE A 254 11.53 -9.60 18.13
CA PHE A 254 12.37 -8.62 18.80
C PHE A 254 11.67 -7.29 19.09
N ASN A 255 10.33 -7.31 19.20
CA ASN A 255 9.51 -6.10 19.33
C ASN A 255 9.95 -5.23 20.51
N ASP A 256 10.11 -5.84 21.68
CA ASP A 256 10.50 -5.15 22.90
C ASP A 256 11.93 -4.58 22.81
N LEU A 257 12.85 -5.33 22.20
CA LEU A 257 14.24 -4.90 22.00
C LEU A 257 14.31 -3.68 21.07
N MET A 258 13.60 -3.73 19.95
CA MET A 258 13.53 -2.63 19.00
C MET A 258 12.87 -1.40 19.61
N LYS A 259 11.78 -1.57 20.36
CA LYS A 259 11.10 -0.48 21.05
C LYS A 259 11.96 0.18 22.14
N GLU A 260 12.79 -0.61 22.84
CA GLU A 260 13.66 -0.08 23.91
C GLU A 260 14.93 0.57 23.39
N LYS A 261 15.53 0.02 22.32
CA LYS A 261 16.90 0.36 21.91
C LYS A 261 17.08 0.77 20.45
N GLY A 262 16.03 0.67 19.64
CA GLY A 262 16.06 0.97 18.22
C GLY A 262 16.51 -0.18 17.32
N PHE A 263 16.43 0.05 16.02
CA PHE A 263 16.62 -0.90 14.93
C PHE A 263 18.07 -1.39 14.84
N ASP A 264 19.06 -0.50 14.96
CA ASP A 264 20.48 -0.88 14.93
C ASP A 264 20.82 -1.86 16.07
N ALA A 265 20.31 -1.58 17.27
CA ALA A 265 20.51 -2.42 18.44
C ALA A 265 19.75 -3.74 18.33
N MET A 266 18.55 -3.74 17.73
CA MET A 266 17.82 -4.96 17.44
C MET A 266 18.64 -5.88 16.53
N LEU A 267 19.21 -5.35 15.45
CA LEU A 267 20.04 -6.14 14.55
C LEU A 267 21.31 -6.65 15.24
N GLU A 268 21.97 -5.80 16.04
CA GLU A 268 23.21 -6.15 16.74
C GLU A 268 23.01 -7.14 17.90
N GLU A 269 21.95 -7.00 18.68
CA GLU A 269 21.75 -7.73 19.94
C GLU A 269 20.77 -8.92 19.80
N GLY A 270 19.96 -8.97 18.74
CA GLY A 270 18.91 -9.98 18.54
C GLY A 270 19.45 -11.42 18.51
N ASN A 271 20.09 -11.81 17.41
CA ASN A 271 20.80 -13.08 17.29
C ASN A 271 21.91 -13.01 16.22
N GLU A 272 22.57 -14.15 15.94
CA GLU A 272 23.65 -14.20 14.95
C GLU A 272 23.16 -13.95 13.51
N THR A 273 21.90 -14.29 13.21
CA THR A 273 21.31 -14.02 11.90
C THR A 273 20.98 -12.53 11.74
N THR A 274 20.41 -11.87 12.75
CA THR A 274 20.15 -10.41 12.70
C THR A 274 21.44 -9.60 12.61
N LYS A 275 22.50 -10.02 13.30
CA LYS A 275 23.84 -9.43 13.12
C LYS A 275 24.34 -9.59 11.70
N LYS A 276 24.11 -10.75 11.10
CA LYS A 276 24.50 -10.98 9.71
C LYS A 276 23.68 -10.12 8.75
N ILE A 277 22.39 -9.91 9.01
CA ILE A 277 21.56 -8.97 8.25
C ILE A 277 22.17 -7.56 8.32
N LYS A 278 22.60 -7.08 9.49
CA LYS A 278 23.29 -5.79 9.61
C LYS A 278 24.56 -5.71 8.76
N GLU A 279 25.38 -6.76 8.75
CA GLU A 279 26.55 -6.84 7.87
C GLU A 279 26.17 -6.74 6.39
N LEU A 280 25.11 -7.45 5.98
CA LEU A 280 24.60 -7.47 4.61
C LEU A 280 24.04 -6.10 4.19
N LEU A 281 23.26 -5.44 5.03
CA LEU A 281 22.74 -4.08 4.79
C LEU A 281 23.86 -3.06 4.56
N ASN A 282 25.01 -3.28 5.21
CA ASN A 282 26.22 -2.47 5.08
C ASN A 282 27.21 -3.00 4.01
N SER A 283 26.83 -3.98 3.19
CA SER A 283 27.72 -4.54 2.18
C SER A 283 27.93 -3.59 1.00
N THR A 284 29.15 -3.62 0.47
CA THR A 284 29.48 -3.02 -0.82
C THR A 284 28.95 -3.85 -1.98
N ASP A 285 28.70 -5.14 -1.80
CA ASP A 285 28.15 -6.01 -2.83
C ASP A 285 26.62 -5.84 -2.90
N LEU A 286 26.10 -5.58 -4.10
CA LEU A 286 24.67 -5.32 -4.31
C LEU A 286 23.81 -6.57 -4.01
N TYR A 287 24.28 -7.77 -4.31
CA TYR A 287 23.53 -9.00 -4.05
C TYR A 287 23.45 -9.29 -2.55
N GLU A 288 24.55 -9.08 -1.83
CA GLU A 288 24.57 -9.15 -0.37
C GLU A 288 23.62 -8.12 0.27
N TYR A 289 23.63 -6.88 -0.22
CA TYR A 289 22.72 -5.84 0.25
C TYR A 289 21.25 -6.20 0.05
N CYS A 290 20.88 -6.64 -1.17
CA CYS A 290 19.51 -7.09 -1.46
C CYS A 290 19.12 -8.32 -0.62
N ALA A 291 20.04 -9.25 -0.37
CA ALA A 291 19.81 -10.37 0.55
C ALA A 291 19.53 -9.89 1.98
N GLY A 292 20.23 -8.85 2.45
CA GLY A 292 19.99 -8.22 3.73
C GLY A 292 18.56 -7.67 3.86
N LEU A 293 18.08 -6.95 2.84
CA LEU A 293 16.71 -6.43 2.79
C LEU A 293 15.68 -7.57 2.76
N GLU A 294 15.87 -8.57 1.90
CA GLU A 294 14.94 -9.70 1.77
C GLU A 294 14.81 -10.48 3.09
N LEU A 295 15.92 -10.70 3.80
CA LEU A 295 15.92 -11.41 5.07
C LEU A 295 15.11 -10.69 6.16
N LEU A 296 14.97 -9.36 6.09
CA LEU A 296 14.16 -8.61 7.05
C LEU A 296 12.67 -9.00 6.99
N ASN A 297 12.15 -9.44 5.83
CA ASN A 297 10.76 -9.86 5.69
C ASN A 297 10.37 -10.95 6.69
N GLY A 298 11.29 -11.88 7.00
CA GLY A 298 11.05 -12.94 7.99
C GLY A 298 11.04 -12.46 9.44
N TYR A 299 11.70 -11.34 9.76
CA TYR A 299 11.76 -10.77 11.12
C TYR A 299 10.69 -9.70 11.37
N PHE A 300 10.17 -9.11 10.30
CA PHE A 300 9.17 -8.06 10.33
C PHE A 300 7.78 -8.51 9.87
N PHE A 301 7.59 -9.81 9.63
CA PHE A 301 6.31 -10.35 9.22
C PHE A 301 5.22 -10.03 10.25
N ASP A 302 4.36 -9.08 9.88
CA ASP A 302 3.21 -8.64 10.65
C ASP A 302 1.88 -9.03 9.97
N GLY A 303 1.95 -9.94 9.01
CA GLY A 303 0.83 -10.32 8.14
C GLY A 303 0.94 -9.76 6.73
N GLY A 304 1.94 -8.90 6.47
CA GLY A 304 2.27 -8.40 5.13
C GLY A 304 2.12 -6.89 4.96
N HIS A 305 1.92 -6.14 6.05
CA HIS A 305 1.95 -4.67 6.03
C HIS A 305 3.39 -4.16 5.97
N THR A 306 4.30 -4.81 6.71
CA THR A 306 5.73 -4.55 6.59
C THR A 306 6.36 -5.48 5.56
N SER A 307 7.00 -4.88 4.56
CA SER A 307 7.68 -5.60 3.49
C SER A 307 8.85 -4.77 2.96
N PHE A 308 9.97 -5.43 2.74
CA PHE A 308 11.16 -4.87 2.11
C PHE A 308 11.24 -5.44 0.70
N LEU A 309 11.27 -4.55 -0.30
CA LEU A 309 11.21 -4.91 -1.72
C LEU A 309 12.55 -4.54 -2.39
N PRO A 310 13.52 -5.46 -2.39
CA PRO A 310 14.71 -5.28 -3.21
C PRO A 310 14.31 -5.37 -4.69
N ILE A 311 14.06 -4.24 -5.34
CA ILE A 311 13.44 -4.17 -6.68
C ILE A 311 14.15 -5.05 -7.74
N PRO A 312 15.49 -5.10 -7.80
CA PRO A 312 16.19 -5.99 -8.74
C PRO A 312 16.04 -7.49 -8.44
N TYR A 313 15.69 -7.84 -7.19
CA TYR A 313 15.37 -9.21 -6.78
C TYR A 313 13.94 -9.60 -7.16
N THR A 314 13.01 -8.63 -7.17
CA THR A 314 11.59 -8.88 -7.38
C THR A 314 11.13 -8.78 -8.84
N TYR A 315 11.79 -8.02 -9.72
CA TYR A 315 11.29 -7.77 -11.09
C TYR A 315 12.30 -8.08 -12.20
N ASP A 316 11.85 -8.69 -13.29
CA ASP A 316 12.56 -8.72 -14.58
C ASP A 316 12.00 -7.67 -15.57
N ALA A 317 12.67 -7.51 -16.73
CA ALA A 317 12.35 -6.52 -17.76
C ALA A 317 10.98 -6.68 -18.44
N ASN A 318 10.18 -7.69 -18.08
CA ASN A 318 8.84 -7.96 -18.58
C ASN A 318 7.77 -7.96 -17.48
N PHE A 319 8.08 -7.46 -16.28
CA PHE A 319 7.17 -7.50 -15.12
C PHE A 319 6.76 -8.92 -14.69
N GLU A 320 7.56 -9.95 -15.02
CA GLU A 320 7.41 -11.30 -14.47
C GLU A 320 8.37 -11.48 -13.28
N ILE A 321 7.87 -12.05 -12.17
CA ILE A 321 8.66 -12.34 -10.96
C ILE A 321 9.22 -13.80 -11.03
N LEU A 322 10.49 -13.97 -10.60
CA LEU A 322 11.19 -15.24 -10.26
C LEU A 322 11.75 -16.14 -11.39
N ASP A 323 12.59 -15.64 -12.32
CA ASP A 323 13.58 -16.51 -13.01
C ASP A 323 14.81 -15.76 -13.61
N GLY A 324 15.35 -14.77 -12.88
CA GLY A 324 16.50 -13.95 -13.32
C GLY A 324 17.85 -14.33 -12.71
N GLU A 325 18.96 -14.09 -13.44
CA GLU A 325 20.32 -14.30 -12.92
C GLU A 325 20.60 -13.51 -11.64
N PHE A 326 19.96 -12.35 -11.46
CA PHE A 326 20.09 -11.52 -10.26
C PHE A 326 19.47 -12.20 -9.04
N ALA A 327 18.21 -12.65 -9.14
CA ALA A 327 17.50 -13.31 -8.05
C ALA A 327 18.25 -14.57 -7.57
N ALA A 328 18.74 -15.39 -8.50
CA ALA A 328 19.52 -16.58 -8.18
C ALA A 328 20.79 -16.29 -7.36
N LYS A 329 21.44 -15.13 -7.59
CA LYS A 329 22.63 -14.72 -6.82
C LYS A 329 22.28 -14.25 -5.41
N VAL A 330 21.16 -13.54 -5.25
CA VAL A 330 20.65 -13.16 -3.93
C VAL A 330 20.26 -14.41 -3.14
N ASP A 331 19.57 -15.36 -3.77
CA ASP A 331 19.20 -16.63 -3.16
C ASP A 331 20.44 -17.43 -2.73
N GLU A 332 21.51 -17.47 -3.54
CA GLU A 332 22.77 -18.12 -3.18
C GLU A 332 23.39 -17.51 -1.90
N VAL A 333 23.31 -16.19 -1.73
CA VAL A 333 23.76 -15.51 -0.51
C VAL A 333 22.90 -15.94 0.69
N ILE A 334 21.58 -15.93 0.55
CA ILE A 334 20.63 -16.31 1.60
C ILE A 334 20.83 -17.77 2.01
N GLU A 335 20.87 -18.69 1.04
CA GLU A 335 21.11 -20.12 1.28
C GLU A 335 22.47 -20.38 1.95
N GLY A 336 23.48 -19.56 1.63
CA GLY A 336 24.80 -19.61 2.24
C GLY A 336 24.83 -19.32 3.74
N LEU A 337 23.80 -18.66 4.30
CA LEU A 337 23.68 -18.39 5.73
C LEU A 337 23.25 -19.61 6.56
N GLY A 338 22.64 -20.61 5.91
CA GLY A 338 22.11 -21.80 6.58
C GLY A 338 20.80 -21.54 7.33
N GLU A 339 20.65 -22.13 8.52
CA GLU A 339 19.42 -22.03 9.31
C GLU A 339 19.26 -20.62 9.90
N LEU A 340 18.18 -19.94 9.52
CA LEU A 340 17.75 -18.67 10.10
C LEU A 340 17.10 -18.92 11.47
N LYS A 341 17.41 -18.08 12.45
CA LYS A 341 16.93 -18.23 13.84
C LYS A 341 15.92 -17.18 14.19
N ASP A 342 14.88 -17.57 14.92
CA ASP A 342 13.89 -16.65 15.47
C ASP A 342 13.26 -15.74 14.40
N ASN A 343 13.06 -16.27 13.18
CA ASN A 343 12.31 -15.64 12.11
C ASN A 343 11.05 -16.45 11.78
N VAL A 344 10.10 -15.81 11.10
CA VAL A 344 8.95 -16.47 10.50
C VAL A 344 9.41 -17.25 9.26
N ASP A 345 8.94 -18.49 9.15
CA ASP A 345 9.07 -19.28 7.92
C ASP A 345 8.03 -18.79 6.91
N LEU A 346 8.42 -17.80 6.10
CA LEU A 346 7.54 -17.17 5.11
C LEU A 346 6.97 -18.18 4.11
N LYS A 347 7.75 -19.20 3.72
CA LYS A 347 7.29 -20.26 2.79
C LYS A 347 6.21 -21.13 3.43
N LEU A 348 6.32 -21.40 4.73
CA LEU A 348 5.28 -22.10 5.47
C LEU A 348 4.03 -21.24 5.64
N GLU A 349 4.17 -19.95 5.96
CA GLU A 349 3.03 -19.02 6.05
C GLU A 349 2.31 -18.88 4.71
N GLU A 350 3.05 -18.74 3.60
CA GLU A 350 2.51 -18.72 2.24
C GLU A 350 1.72 -19.99 1.91
N LYS A 351 2.30 -21.17 2.15
CA LYS A 351 1.61 -22.44 1.95
C LYS A 351 0.32 -22.54 2.78
N ASN A 352 0.36 -22.05 4.03
CA ASN A 352 -0.80 -22.04 4.92
C ASN A 352 -1.89 -21.08 4.41
N LEU A 353 -1.49 -19.93 3.84
CA LEU A 353 -2.39 -18.96 3.22
C LEU A 353 -3.07 -19.57 1.98
N GLU A 354 -2.28 -20.13 1.05
CA GLU A 354 -2.77 -20.82 -0.15
C GLU A 354 -3.77 -21.92 0.18
N ALA A 355 -3.48 -22.75 1.19
CA ALA A 355 -4.38 -23.81 1.63
C ALA A 355 -5.74 -23.26 2.09
N SER A 356 -5.77 -22.05 2.67
CA SER A 356 -6.99 -21.36 3.08
C SER A 356 -7.78 -20.86 1.87
N ILE A 357 -7.11 -20.20 0.93
CA ILE A 357 -7.71 -19.69 -0.31
C ILE A 357 -8.36 -20.85 -1.08
N ILE A 358 -7.62 -21.92 -1.34
CA ILE A 358 -8.12 -23.10 -2.06
C ILE A 358 -9.30 -23.73 -1.32
N GLY A 359 -9.21 -23.85 0.00
CA GLY A 359 -10.27 -24.39 0.84
C GLY A 359 -11.57 -23.58 0.76
N VAL A 360 -11.46 -22.25 0.87
CA VAL A 360 -12.57 -21.30 0.76
C VAL A 360 -13.19 -21.35 -0.63
N GLU A 361 -12.39 -21.26 -1.70
CA GLU A 361 -12.91 -21.29 -3.07
C GLU A 361 -13.69 -22.57 -3.39
N ASN A 362 -13.18 -23.72 -2.95
CA ASN A 362 -13.87 -25.01 -3.13
C ASN A 362 -15.20 -25.03 -2.39
N ALA A 363 -15.24 -24.49 -1.17
CA ALA A 363 -16.45 -24.44 -0.36
C ALA A 363 -17.48 -23.42 -0.91
N ARG A 364 -17.05 -22.26 -1.40
CA ARG A 364 -17.88 -21.28 -2.12
C ARG A 364 -18.52 -21.89 -3.37
N LYS A 365 -17.75 -22.62 -4.19
CA LYS A 365 -18.27 -23.34 -5.36
C LYS A 365 -19.38 -24.32 -4.97
N ALA A 366 -19.16 -25.11 -3.91
CA ALA A 366 -20.17 -26.03 -3.41
C ALA A 366 -21.41 -25.32 -2.83
N MET A 367 -21.24 -24.19 -2.12
CA MET A 367 -22.35 -23.37 -1.65
C MET A 367 -23.21 -22.88 -2.82
N ALA A 368 -22.58 -22.29 -3.84
CA ALA A 368 -23.25 -21.76 -5.02
C ALA A 368 -24.08 -22.81 -5.76
N GLU A 369 -23.59 -24.05 -5.88
CA GLU A 369 -24.33 -25.17 -6.48
C GLU A 369 -25.61 -25.55 -5.72
N THR A 370 -25.68 -25.23 -4.43
CA THR A 370 -26.78 -25.62 -3.54
C THR A 370 -27.71 -24.49 -3.17
N ALA A 371 -27.40 -23.25 -3.57
CA ALA A 371 -28.23 -22.07 -3.31
C ALA A 371 -29.57 -22.16 -4.06
N ASP A 372 -30.63 -21.66 -3.45
CA ASP A 372 -31.94 -21.54 -4.09
C ASP A 372 -31.98 -20.31 -5.02
N TYR A 373 -31.15 -19.31 -4.74
CA TYR A 373 -31.02 -18.08 -5.49
C TYR A 373 -29.58 -17.56 -5.45
N THR A 374 -29.13 -17.00 -6.58
CA THR A 374 -27.84 -16.33 -6.74
C THR A 374 -28.04 -15.06 -7.55
N GLU A 375 -27.33 -13.99 -7.19
CA GLU A 375 -27.27 -12.74 -7.92
C GLU A 375 -25.83 -12.21 -7.92
N GLU A 376 -25.31 -11.90 -9.11
CA GLU A 376 -24.09 -11.13 -9.26
C GLU A 376 -24.46 -9.64 -9.15
N LEU A 377 -23.78 -8.95 -8.24
CA LEU A 377 -23.85 -7.50 -8.08
C LEU A 377 -22.64 -6.86 -8.78
N SER A 378 -22.35 -5.57 -8.56
CA SER A 378 -21.27 -4.90 -9.30
C SER A 378 -19.88 -5.43 -8.91
N SER A 379 -19.68 -5.69 -7.63
CA SER A 379 -18.41 -6.11 -7.01
C SER A 379 -18.56 -7.36 -6.14
N SER A 380 -19.80 -7.75 -5.86
CA SER A 380 -20.15 -8.77 -4.86
C SER A 380 -21.04 -9.86 -5.44
N VAL A 381 -21.18 -10.97 -4.71
CA VAL A 381 -22.14 -12.04 -5.07
C VAL A 381 -23.05 -12.35 -3.89
N TYR A 382 -24.35 -12.40 -4.15
CA TYR A 382 -25.38 -12.65 -3.15
C TYR A 382 -26.04 -14.01 -3.36
N TYR A 383 -26.16 -14.80 -2.29
CA TYR A 383 -26.75 -16.14 -2.29
C TYR A 383 -27.87 -16.25 -1.26
N GLU A 384 -28.91 -17.03 -1.56
CA GLU A 384 -29.95 -17.39 -0.59
C GLU A 384 -30.23 -18.89 -0.57
N LYS A 385 -30.53 -19.40 0.62
CA LYS A 385 -31.15 -20.72 0.81
C LYS A 385 -31.86 -20.79 2.14
N GLY A 386 -33.12 -21.23 2.13
CA GLY A 386 -33.90 -21.37 3.36
C GLY A 386 -34.06 -20.04 4.09
N ASP A 387 -33.53 -19.94 5.31
CA ASP A 387 -33.57 -18.74 6.15
C ASP A 387 -32.26 -17.93 6.18
N VAL A 388 -31.28 -18.34 5.38
CA VAL A 388 -29.92 -17.77 5.32
C VAL A 388 -29.68 -17.10 3.98
N ALA A 389 -29.12 -15.89 4.03
CA ALA A 389 -28.49 -15.21 2.91
C ALA A 389 -26.99 -15.03 3.19
N VAL A 390 -26.18 -15.02 2.13
CA VAL A 390 -24.73 -14.80 2.18
C VAL A 390 -24.36 -13.74 1.15
N LEU A 391 -23.68 -12.68 1.58
CA LEU A 391 -23.04 -11.68 0.71
C LEU A 391 -21.53 -11.92 0.71
N MET A 392 -20.96 -12.21 -0.45
CA MET A 392 -19.54 -12.43 -0.66
C MET A 392 -18.89 -11.21 -1.32
N PHE A 393 -17.79 -10.73 -0.73
CA PHE A 393 -16.97 -9.66 -1.29
C PHE A 393 -15.52 -9.79 -0.80
N ASP A 394 -14.55 -9.54 -1.69
CA ASP A 394 -13.14 -9.89 -1.46
C ASP A 394 -12.24 -8.67 -1.17
N THR A 395 -12.81 -7.47 -1.09
CA THR A 395 -12.07 -6.27 -0.67
C THR A 395 -13.02 -5.20 -0.13
N PHE A 396 -12.50 -4.27 0.66
CA PHE A 396 -13.18 -3.05 1.08
C PHE A 396 -12.77 -1.91 0.14
N VAL A 397 -13.18 -1.97 -1.13
CA VAL A 397 -12.89 -0.89 -2.09
C VAL A 397 -14.03 0.12 -2.11
N ILE A 398 -13.71 1.32 -2.55
CA ILE A 398 -14.62 2.44 -2.75
C ILE A 398 -14.13 3.21 -3.98
N ASP A 399 -15.03 3.56 -4.88
CA ASP A 399 -14.74 4.46 -6.00
C ASP A 399 -14.92 5.91 -5.57
N LEU A 400 -13.87 6.48 -4.95
CA LEU A 400 -13.89 7.83 -4.39
C LEU A 400 -14.29 8.89 -5.42
N ASP A 401 -13.84 8.79 -6.66
CA ASP A 401 -14.15 9.75 -7.72
C ASP A 401 -15.64 9.73 -8.07
N SER A 402 -16.22 8.53 -8.20
CA SER A 402 -17.65 8.39 -8.46
C SER A 402 -18.49 8.88 -7.27
N TRP A 403 -18.06 8.63 -6.04
CA TRP A 403 -18.74 9.13 -4.85
C TRP A 403 -18.66 10.66 -4.72
N ASP A 404 -17.50 11.27 -4.98
CA ASP A 404 -17.38 12.74 -5.06
C ASP A 404 -18.34 13.31 -6.13
N GLY A 405 -18.34 12.68 -7.31
CA GLY A 405 -19.28 12.98 -8.38
C GLY A 405 -20.74 12.96 -7.91
N TYR A 406 -21.13 11.95 -7.13
CA TYR A 406 -22.47 11.81 -6.60
C TYR A 406 -22.83 12.92 -5.60
N TYR A 407 -21.97 13.18 -4.61
CA TYR A 407 -22.25 14.13 -3.54
C TYR A 407 -22.14 15.59 -4.00
N HIS A 408 -21.18 15.91 -4.86
CA HIS A 408 -20.84 17.30 -5.19
C HIS A 408 -21.25 17.73 -6.61
N ASN A 409 -21.27 16.79 -7.55
CA ASN A 409 -21.41 17.11 -8.98
C ASN A 409 -22.71 16.60 -9.62
N GLY A 410 -23.60 15.98 -8.83
CA GLY A 410 -24.90 15.49 -9.29
C GLY A 410 -24.82 14.27 -10.21
N ALA A 411 -23.72 13.50 -10.15
CA ALA A 411 -23.59 12.22 -10.83
C ALA A 411 -24.58 11.18 -10.28
N GLU A 412 -24.65 10.02 -10.93
CA GLU A 412 -25.44 8.88 -10.47
C GLU A 412 -24.83 8.24 -9.22
N LEU A 413 -25.64 7.51 -8.45
CA LEU A 413 -25.15 6.76 -7.29
C LEU A 413 -24.15 5.69 -7.78
N PRO A 414 -22.94 5.61 -7.21
CA PRO A 414 -21.93 4.64 -7.64
C PRO A 414 -22.43 3.20 -7.48
N GLU A 415 -21.91 2.29 -8.30
CA GLU A 415 -22.17 0.86 -8.16
C GLU A 415 -20.89 0.14 -7.73
N ASP A 416 -20.63 0.17 -6.43
CA ASP A 416 -19.47 -0.45 -5.78
C ASP A 416 -19.88 -1.27 -4.54
N GLU A 417 -18.89 -1.75 -3.78
CA GLU A 417 -19.04 -2.59 -2.59
C GLU A 417 -19.97 -1.95 -1.53
N VAL A 418 -19.91 -0.62 -1.36
CA VAL A 418 -20.73 0.11 -0.39
C VAL A 418 -22.22 0.02 -0.77
N THR A 419 -22.52 0.23 -2.05
CA THR A 419 -23.91 0.14 -2.53
C THR A 419 -24.41 -1.28 -2.68
N ASP A 420 -23.55 -2.23 -3.05
CA ASP A 420 -23.84 -3.66 -3.09
C ASP A 420 -24.23 -4.18 -1.71
N PHE A 421 -23.48 -3.77 -0.67
CA PHE A 421 -23.80 -4.11 0.71
C PHE A 421 -25.17 -3.57 1.12
N TYR A 422 -25.44 -2.29 0.86
CA TYR A 422 -26.75 -1.69 1.15
C TYR A 422 -27.90 -2.44 0.45
N LYS A 423 -27.76 -2.69 -0.87
CA LYS A 423 -28.74 -3.44 -1.68
C LYS A 423 -28.97 -4.84 -1.11
N ALA A 424 -27.91 -5.56 -0.72
CA ALA A 424 -27.98 -6.90 -0.17
C ALA A 424 -28.69 -6.95 1.20
N VAL A 425 -28.40 -6.02 2.10
CA VAL A 425 -29.07 -5.93 3.40
C VAL A 425 -30.56 -5.64 3.23
N GLN A 426 -30.92 -4.68 2.37
CA GLN A 426 -32.32 -4.38 2.05
C GLN A 426 -33.04 -5.58 1.44
N LYS A 427 -32.37 -6.29 0.53
CA LYS A 427 -32.92 -7.46 -0.13
C LYS A 427 -33.22 -8.57 0.87
N ALA A 428 -32.24 -8.92 1.70
CA ALA A 428 -32.39 -9.92 2.75
C ALA A 428 -33.55 -9.59 3.70
N ASP A 429 -33.64 -8.33 4.16
CA ASP A 429 -34.70 -7.89 5.08
C ASP A 429 -36.09 -7.89 4.43
N SER A 430 -36.16 -7.56 3.14
CA SER A 430 -37.42 -7.57 2.38
C SER A 430 -37.97 -8.98 2.14
N ASN A 431 -37.12 -10.01 2.19
CA ASN A 431 -37.51 -11.40 2.02
C ASN A 431 -37.94 -12.01 3.37
N PRO A 432 -39.24 -12.29 3.58
CA PRO A 432 -39.72 -12.76 4.89
C PRO A 432 -39.20 -14.16 5.27
N ALA A 433 -38.69 -14.94 4.31
CA ALA A 433 -38.06 -16.23 4.58
C ALA A 433 -36.66 -16.06 5.20
N ILE A 434 -35.94 -15.02 4.80
CA ILE A 434 -34.59 -14.74 5.28
C ILE A 434 -34.65 -14.09 6.66
N LYS A 435 -33.82 -14.60 7.56
CA LYS A 435 -33.69 -14.11 8.94
C LYS A 435 -32.23 -13.89 9.32
N LYS A 436 -31.31 -14.45 8.56
CA LYS A 436 -29.88 -14.54 8.86
C LYS A 436 -29.12 -14.07 7.63
N LEU A 437 -28.27 -13.05 7.79
CA LEU A 437 -27.39 -12.55 6.75
C LEU A 437 -25.94 -12.72 7.18
N VAL A 438 -25.16 -13.39 6.34
CA VAL A 438 -23.73 -13.62 6.57
C VAL A 438 -22.91 -12.82 5.57
N PHE A 439 -21.86 -12.17 6.06
CA PHE A 439 -20.85 -11.51 5.24
C PHE A 439 -19.65 -12.45 5.09
N ASP A 440 -19.37 -12.91 3.87
CA ASP A 440 -18.20 -13.72 3.59
C ASP A 440 -17.02 -12.80 3.22
N VAL A 441 -16.09 -12.68 4.17
CA VAL A 441 -14.83 -11.95 4.02
C VAL A 441 -13.63 -12.90 4.07
N ALA A 442 -13.84 -14.20 3.78
CA ALA A 442 -12.85 -15.25 4.00
C ALA A 442 -11.62 -15.11 3.11
N THR A 443 -11.71 -14.47 1.96
CA THR A 443 -10.58 -14.08 1.10
C THR A 443 -10.41 -12.57 0.99
N ASN A 444 -11.01 -11.82 1.92
CA ASN A 444 -10.98 -10.37 1.90
C ASN A 444 -9.65 -9.82 2.39
N THR A 445 -8.98 -9.07 1.52
CA THR A 445 -7.61 -8.61 1.72
C THR A 445 -7.52 -7.24 2.42
N GLY A 446 -8.65 -6.71 2.87
CA GLY A 446 -8.76 -5.38 3.47
C GLY A 446 -9.11 -4.32 2.44
N GLY A 447 -8.67 -3.09 2.70
CA GLY A 447 -9.03 -1.91 1.92
C GLY A 447 -9.39 -0.74 2.82
N ASN A 448 -10.38 0.04 2.43
CA ASN A 448 -10.77 1.29 3.04
C ASN A 448 -11.55 1.09 4.37
N MET A 449 -11.07 1.75 5.42
CA MET A 449 -11.67 1.73 6.77
C MET A 449 -13.12 2.25 6.79
N MET A 450 -13.42 3.30 6.01
CA MET A 450 -14.73 3.95 5.98
C MET A 450 -15.82 3.02 5.44
N THR A 451 -15.48 2.12 4.51
CA THR A 451 -16.41 1.10 4.01
C THR A 451 -16.86 0.19 5.16
N ALA A 452 -15.93 -0.30 5.98
CA ALA A 452 -16.25 -1.12 7.16
C ALA A 452 -17.05 -0.35 8.22
N MET A 453 -16.71 0.91 8.47
CA MET A 453 -17.44 1.80 9.38
C MET A 453 -18.89 2.02 8.92
N TYR A 454 -19.10 2.31 7.64
CA TYR A 454 -20.43 2.45 7.05
C TYR A 454 -21.25 1.17 7.22
N MET A 455 -20.67 0.02 6.86
CA MET A 455 -21.32 -1.28 6.99
C MET A 455 -21.79 -1.50 8.43
N MET A 456 -20.90 -1.34 9.42
CA MET A 456 -21.23 -1.52 10.84
C MET A 456 -22.25 -0.51 11.36
N ASN A 457 -22.19 0.74 10.90
CA ASN A 457 -23.19 1.74 11.25
C ASN A 457 -24.57 1.37 10.68
N LEU A 458 -24.64 0.87 9.45
CA LEU A 458 -25.89 0.43 8.82
C LEU A 458 -26.54 -0.76 9.55
N ILE A 459 -25.76 -1.78 9.92
CA ILE A 459 -26.31 -3.03 10.48
C ILE A 459 -26.42 -3.04 12.01
N LYS A 460 -25.61 -2.25 12.72
CA LYS A 460 -25.57 -2.23 14.19
C LYS A 460 -25.75 -0.84 14.81
N GLY A 461 -25.75 0.21 14.02
CA GLY A 461 -25.77 1.58 14.54
C GLY A 461 -24.48 1.99 15.25
N LEU A 462 -23.36 1.32 14.93
CA LEU A 462 -22.04 1.66 15.49
C LEU A 462 -21.61 3.06 15.01
N ASN A 463 -21.40 3.98 15.94
CA ASN A 463 -21.12 5.40 15.68
C ASN A 463 -19.75 5.85 16.19
N SER A 464 -18.94 4.92 16.71
CA SER A 464 -17.60 5.19 17.22
C SER A 464 -16.73 3.97 17.00
N VAL A 465 -15.47 4.18 16.61
CA VAL A 465 -14.44 3.13 16.56
C VAL A 465 -13.22 3.55 17.36
N SER A 466 -12.43 2.56 17.81
CA SER A 466 -11.19 2.80 18.52
C SER A 466 -9.99 2.43 17.66
N LEU A 467 -8.99 3.30 17.67
CA LEU A 467 -7.69 3.13 17.06
C LEU A 467 -6.62 3.29 18.14
N LYS A 468 -5.44 2.74 17.93
CA LYS A 468 -4.28 3.03 18.76
C LYS A 468 -3.24 3.78 17.94
N ASN A 469 -2.69 4.84 18.48
CA ASN A 469 -1.57 5.57 17.90
C ASN A 469 -0.37 5.47 18.85
N THR A 470 0.61 4.68 18.42
CA THR A 470 1.90 4.50 19.10
C THR A 470 3.05 5.07 18.28
N SER A 471 2.74 5.94 17.31
CA SER A 471 3.76 6.57 16.47
C SER A 471 4.47 7.65 17.26
N VAL A 472 5.80 7.61 17.27
CA VAL A 472 6.60 8.69 17.86
C VAL A 472 6.23 10.00 17.17
N MET A 473 6.12 10.02 15.84
CA MET A 473 5.75 11.20 15.05
C MET A 473 4.39 11.84 15.42
N ALA A 474 3.46 11.09 16.02
CA ALA A 474 2.12 11.55 16.33
C ALA A 474 1.88 11.83 17.83
N GLY A 475 2.92 11.74 18.66
CA GLY A 475 2.86 12.10 20.08
C GLY A 475 2.08 11.11 20.92
N ASP A 476 2.80 10.16 21.53
CA ASP A 476 2.23 9.20 22.48
C ASP A 476 1.34 9.90 23.53
N SER A 477 0.03 9.61 23.53
CA SER A 477 -0.79 9.75 24.74
C SER A 477 -0.46 8.59 25.69
N GLU A 478 -0.65 8.78 27.01
CA GLU A 478 -0.21 7.81 28.04
C GLU A 478 -0.82 6.39 27.89
N ASP A 479 -1.82 6.18 27.03
CA ASP A 479 -2.37 4.89 26.59
C ASP A 479 -2.39 4.67 25.06
N GLY A 480 -2.17 5.71 24.25
CA GLY A 480 -2.18 5.70 22.79
C GLY A 480 -3.56 5.49 22.17
N LEU A 481 -4.66 5.44 22.93
CA LEU A 481 -5.98 5.12 22.37
C LEU A 481 -6.67 6.37 21.81
N ILE A 482 -7.08 6.30 20.55
CA ILE A 482 -7.89 7.30 19.83
C ILE A 482 -9.29 6.73 19.63
N THR A 483 -10.30 7.57 19.76
CA THR A 483 -11.69 7.21 19.44
C THR A 483 -12.19 8.15 18.36
N ASP A 484 -12.63 7.58 17.25
CA ASP A 484 -13.19 8.32 16.13
C ASP A 484 -14.70 8.16 16.16
N ASP A 485 -15.39 9.24 16.49
CA ASP A 485 -16.84 9.34 16.43
C ASP A 485 -17.26 9.69 14.99
N PHE A 486 -18.32 9.06 14.50
CA PHE A 486 -18.79 9.28 13.13
C PHE A 486 -20.29 9.07 12.96
N LYS A 487 -20.81 9.67 11.89
CA LYS A 487 -22.18 9.49 11.39
C LYS A 487 -22.14 9.06 9.94
N THR A 488 -23.23 8.48 9.44
CA THR A 488 -23.32 8.11 8.03
C THR A 488 -24.65 8.52 7.43
N ASP A 489 -24.62 8.84 6.14
CA ASP A 489 -25.80 8.87 5.29
C ASP A 489 -26.12 7.43 4.91
N ARG A 490 -27.01 6.80 5.67
CA ARG A 490 -27.34 5.36 5.52
C ARG A 490 -28.26 5.10 4.35
N ASN A 491 -28.91 6.13 3.85
CA ASN A 491 -29.93 6.02 2.82
C ASN A 491 -29.48 6.65 1.48
N PHE A 492 -28.32 7.29 1.49
CA PHE A 492 -27.69 8.00 0.39
C PHE A 492 -28.55 9.16 -0.15
N ASP A 493 -29.37 9.84 0.66
CA ASP A 493 -30.13 11.04 0.24
C ASP A 493 -29.35 12.36 0.35
N LYS A 494 -28.04 12.25 0.61
CA LYS A 494 -27.06 13.33 0.74
C LYS A 494 -27.24 14.17 2.00
N VAL A 495 -28.06 13.71 2.94
CA VAL A 495 -28.38 14.43 4.16
C VAL A 495 -28.38 13.47 5.34
N ILE A 496 -27.37 13.62 6.21
CA ILE A 496 -27.34 12.92 7.50
C ILE A 496 -28.40 13.54 8.41
N ASP A 497 -29.52 12.84 8.60
CA ASP A 497 -30.65 13.28 9.42
C ASP A 497 -31.34 12.12 10.16
N GLU A 498 -32.47 12.44 10.78
CA GLU A 498 -33.29 11.49 11.55
C GLU A 498 -33.85 10.31 10.72
N LYS A 499 -33.81 10.39 9.37
CA LYS A 499 -34.16 9.27 8.49
C LYS A 499 -33.11 8.16 8.51
N ASP A 500 -31.83 8.51 8.70
CA ASP A 500 -30.76 7.52 8.83
C ASP A 500 -30.90 6.71 10.12
N ASP A 501 -31.19 7.38 11.23
CA ASP A 501 -31.45 6.74 12.52
C ASP A 501 -32.69 5.84 12.51
N ALA A 502 -33.63 6.10 11.59
CA ALA A 502 -34.85 5.33 11.44
C ALA A 502 -34.64 4.00 10.68
N ILE A 503 -33.55 3.86 9.92
CA ILE A 503 -33.23 2.61 9.22
C ILE A 503 -32.92 1.52 10.23
N LYS A 504 -33.69 0.44 10.17
CA LYS A 504 -33.52 -0.77 10.98
C LYS A 504 -33.89 -1.99 10.16
N PHE A 505 -33.11 -3.04 10.29
CA PHE A 505 -33.35 -4.33 9.64
C PHE A 505 -33.60 -5.39 10.72
N ASP A 506 -34.54 -6.29 10.49
CA ASP A 506 -34.90 -7.39 11.39
C ASP A 506 -34.16 -8.67 10.97
N LEU A 507 -32.83 -8.59 11.01
CA LEU A 507 -31.92 -9.66 10.62
C LEU A 507 -30.94 -9.97 11.75
N GLN A 508 -30.56 -11.24 11.85
CA GLN A 508 -29.37 -11.66 12.56
C GLN A 508 -28.18 -11.59 11.59
N TYR A 509 -27.01 -11.19 12.10
CA TYR A 509 -25.81 -11.04 11.28
C TYR A 509 -24.74 -12.08 11.63
N GLY A 510 -23.85 -12.37 10.70
CA GLY A 510 -22.66 -13.17 10.94
C GLY A 510 -21.57 -12.84 9.93
N VAL A 511 -20.36 -13.28 10.19
CA VAL A 511 -19.23 -13.09 9.28
C VAL A 511 -18.38 -14.35 9.19
N ILE A 512 -17.93 -14.69 7.98
CA ILE A 512 -17.01 -15.81 7.72
C ILE A 512 -15.62 -15.24 7.47
N THR A 513 -14.62 -15.81 8.13
CA THR A 513 -13.22 -15.39 8.02
C THR A 513 -12.26 -16.58 7.84
N SER A 514 -11.07 -16.31 7.29
CA SER A 514 -9.98 -17.28 7.17
C SER A 514 -8.63 -16.59 7.35
N LYS A 515 -7.53 -17.35 7.30
CA LYS A 515 -6.16 -16.79 7.33
C LYS A 515 -5.90 -15.71 6.26
N MET A 516 -6.69 -15.64 5.18
CA MET A 516 -6.60 -14.59 4.15
C MET A 516 -7.31 -13.29 4.53
N SER A 517 -8.22 -13.31 5.51
CA SER A 517 -8.89 -12.11 6.01
C SER A 517 -7.88 -11.17 6.69
N PHE A 518 -7.49 -10.10 6.01
CA PHE A 518 -6.33 -9.27 6.36
C PHE A 518 -6.69 -7.78 6.41
N SER A 519 -5.98 -6.95 7.18
CA SER A 519 -6.23 -5.48 7.24
C SER A 519 -7.68 -5.17 7.66
N CYS A 520 -8.44 -4.37 6.91
CA CYS A 520 -9.87 -4.19 7.18
C CYS A 520 -10.67 -5.51 7.14
N GLY A 521 -10.22 -6.53 6.40
CA GLY A 521 -10.74 -7.90 6.44
C GLY A 521 -10.45 -8.63 7.74
N ASN A 522 -9.41 -8.23 8.49
CA ASN A 522 -9.15 -8.68 9.87
C ASN A 522 -9.96 -7.86 10.89
N TRP A 523 -10.06 -6.54 10.69
CA TRP A 523 -10.75 -5.64 11.61
C TRP A 523 -12.27 -5.78 11.59
N PHE A 524 -12.89 -6.00 10.43
CA PHE A 524 -14.33 -6.16 10.33
C PHE A 524 -14.88 -7.35 11.15
N PRO A 525 -14.25 -8.54 11.17
CA PRO A 525 -14.53 -9.58 12.15
C PRO A 525 -14.38 -9.15 13.62
N SER A 526 -13.38 -8.31 13.95
CA SER A 526 -13.22 -7.74 15.29
C SER A 526 -14.42 -6.90 15.69
N LEU A 527 -14.79 -5.94 14.83
CA LEU A 527 -15.97 -5.08 15.00
C LEU A 527 -17.25 -5.91 15.17
N CYS A 528 -17.37 -6.99 14.40
CA CYS A 528 -18.48 -7.94 14.53
C CYS A 528 -18.54 -8.56 15.93
N LYS A 529 -17.43 -9.10 16.45
CA LYS A 529 -17.38 -9.68 17.81
C LYS A 529 -17.75 -8.67 18.88
N ASP A 530 -17.16 -7.48 18.81
CA ASP A 530 -17.42 -6.37 19.74
C ASP A 530 -18.91 -5.96 19.75
N ASN A 531 -19.61 -6.19 18.64
CA ASN A 531 -21.02 -5.84 18.47
C ASN A 531 -21.99 -7.05 18.50
N ASN A 532 -21.57 -8.17 19.10
CA ASN A 532 -22.35 -9.39 19.28
C ASN A 532 -22.90 -9.93 17.93
N ILE A 533 -22.03 -9.98 16.93
CA ILE A 533 -22.22 -10.65 15.64
C ILE A 533 -21.33 -11.89 15.63
N VAL A 534 -21.87 -13.05 15.22
CA VAL A 534 -21.15 -14.31 15.24
C VAL A 534 -20.04 -14.35 14.17
N VAL A 535 -18.85 -14.79 14.55
CA VAL A 535 -17.72 -15.03 13.64
C VAL A 535 -17.49 -16.53 13.46
N ILE A 536 -17.39 -16.99 12.21
CA ILE A 536 -17.30 -18.41 11.83
C ILE A 536 -16.08 -18.62 10.92
N GLY A 537 -15.43 -19.78 11.00
CA GLY A 537 -14.41 -20.19 10.02
C GLY A 537 -13.05 -20.48 10.66
N GLU A 538 -12.01 -19.84 10.14
CA GLU A 538 -10.63 -19.95 10.63
C GLU A 538 -10.14 -18.58 11.13
N ARG A 539 -9.20 -18.55 12.07
CA ARG A 539 -8.56 -17.30 12.53
C ARG A 539 -8.08 -16.43 11.37
N SER A 540 -8.41 -15.14 11.43
CA SER A 540 -8.02 -14.17 10.41
C SER A 540 -6.50 -13.96 10.30
N GLY A 541 -6.05 -13.40 9.18
CA GLY A 541 -4.64 -13.20 8.85
C GLY A 541 -3.93 -12.14 9.68
N GLY A 542 -4.66 -11.19 10.27
CA GLY A 542 -4.09 -10.08 11.03
C GLY A 542 -3.81 -8.84 10.19
N GLY A 543 -2.72 -8.14 10.52
CA GLY A 543 -2.32 -6.88 9.92
C GLY A 543 -3.30 -5.78 10.27
N SER A 544 -3.02 -5.02 11.31
CA SER A 544 -3.95 -4.03 11.84
C SER A 544 -3.38 -2.62 11.85
N CYS A 545 -2.08 -2.47 11.60
CA CYS A 545 -1.48 -1.15 11.44
C CYS A 545 -1.86 -0.49 10.11
N ALA A 546 -1.96 0.83 10.10
CA ALA A 546 -1.89 1.61 8.88
C ALA A 546 -0.50 1.44 8.26
N VAL A 547 -0.46 1.35 6.94
CA VAL A 547 0.76 1.11 6.17
C VAL A 547 1.27 2.44 5.66
N ASP A 548 2.55 2.69 5.84
CA ASP A 548 3.27 3.74 5.13
C ASP A 548 4.32 3.14 4.19
N LEU A 549 4.72 3.93 3.20
CA LEU A 549 5.59 3.52 2.12
C LEU A 549 6.74 4.50 2.01
N SER A 550 7.95 3.95 2.01
CA SER A 550 9.17 4.72 1.94
C SER A 550 10.13 4.15 0.90
N VAL A 551 11.07 4.99 0.50
CA VAL A 551 12.07 4.66 -0.51
C VAL A 551 13.43 5.00 0.08
N LEU A 552 14.32 4.02 0.14
CA LEU A 552 15.71 4.24 0.56
C LEU A 552 16.43 5.12 -0.47
N PRO A 553 17.49 5.84 -0.10
CA PRO A 553 18.22 6.74 -1.01
C PRO A 553 18.75 6.12 -2.30
N ASP A 554 18.90 4.79 -2.35
CA ASP A 554 19.28 4.05 -3.54
C ASP A 554 18.09 3.52 -4.36
N GLY A 555 16.86 3.90 -4.01
CA GLY A 555 15.64 3.54 -4.74
C GLY A 555 14.94 2.29 -4.25
N MET A 556 15.49 1.55 -3.28
CA MET A 556 14.82 0.37 -2.74
C MET A 556 13.53 0.76 -2.01
N ILE A 557 12.45 0.05 -2.29
CA ILE A 557 11.13 0.33 -1.70
C ILE A 557 10.94 -0.52 -0.46
N TYR A 558 10.29 0.03 0.55
CA TYR A 558 9.73 -0.75 1.63
C TYR A 558 8.41 -0.15 2.11
N SER A 559 7.52 -1.02 2.57
CA SER A 559 6.34 -0.66 3.34
C SER A 559 6.58 -1.04 4.79
N TYR A 560 5.97 -0.32 5.71
CA TYR A 560 6.08 -0.65 7.12
C TYR A 560 4.79 -0.30 7.87
N SER A 561 4.50 -1.11 8.88
CA SER A 561 3.43 -0.83 9.83
C SER A 561 3.76 0.42 10.63
N THR A 562 2.93 1.45 10.51
CA THR A 562 3.04 2.68 11.31
C THR A 562 2.43 2.49 12.70
N GLY A 563 2.61 3.48 13.58
CA GLY A 563 2.01 3.46 14.91
C GLY A 563 0.48 3.56 14.96
N ILE A 564 -0.21 3.89 13.86
CA ILE A 564 -1.68 3.88 13.82
C ILE A 564 -2.13 2.43 13.64
N THR A 565 -2.92 1.89 14.55
CA THR A 565 -3.28 0.48 14.63
C THR A 565 -4.78 0.32 14.90
N LEU A 566 -5.46 -0.44 14.06
CA LEU A 566 -6.82 -0.92 14.30
C LEU A 566 -6.80 -1.83 15.54
N VAL A 567 -7.71 -1.61 16.47
CA VAL A 567 -7.78 -2.35 17.74
C VAL A 567 -9.19 -2.86 18.00
N ASP A 568 -9.33 -3.75 18.99
CA ASP A 568 -10.64 -4.14 19.49
C ASP A 568 -11.26 -3.03 20.38
N SER A 569 -12.50 -3.25 20.80
CA SER A 569 -13.24 -2.34 21.70
C SER A 569 -12.57 -2.05 23.06
N LYS A 570 -11.51 -2.77 23.43
CA LYS A 570 -10.73 -2.56 24.65
C LYS A 570 -9.37 -1.89 24.39
N GLY A 571 -9.04 -1.61 23.13
CA GLY A 571 -7.74 -1.07 22.74
C GLY A 571 -6.63 -2.12 22.65
N GLU A 572 -6.98 -3.42 22.61
CA GLU A 572 -6.01 -4.51 22.44
C GLU A 572 -5.66 -4.68 20.96
N SER A 573 -4.38 -4.95 20.66
CA SER A 573 -3.94 -5.21 19.28
C SER A 573 -4.63 -6.45 18.73
N ILE A 574 -5.14 -6.33 17.51
CA ILE A 574 -5.73 -7.43 16.75
C ILE A 574 -4.80 -7.92 15.66
N ASP A 575 -3.51 -7.57 15.73
CA ASP A 575 -2.54 -7.99 14.73
C ASP A 575 -2.49 -9.49 14.65
N LEU A 576 -2.57 -10.26 15.73
CA LEU A 576 -2.50 -11.74 15.71
C LEU A 576 -3.70 -12.45 15.05
N GLY A 577 -4.65 -11.70 14.51
CA GLY A 577 -5.85 -12.25 13.91
C GLY A 577 -6.95 -12.53 14.93
N ILE A 578 -8.18 -12.41 14.48
CA ILE A 578 -9.41 -12.62 15.23
C ILE A 578 -9.75 -14.10 15.26
N GLN A 579 -9.82 -14.65 16.47
CA GLN A 579 -10.30 -16.01 16.70
C GLN A 579 -11.83 -16.07 16.50
N PRO A 580 -12.35 -16.94 15.60
CA PRO A 580 -13.79 -17.10 15.41
C PRO A 580 -14.48 -17.62 16.66
N ASP A 581 -15.78 -17.32 16.81
CA ASP A 581 -16.63 -17.93 17.83
C ASP A 581 -16.88 -19.42 17.52
N TYR A 582 -16.94 -19.76 16.23
CA TYR A 582 -17.08 -21.12 15.72
C TYR A 582 -15.93 -21.44 14.76
N GLU A 583 -14.86 -22.01 15.32
CA GLU A 583 -13.74 -22.55 14.52
C GLU A 583 -14.10 -23.95 14.00
N ASN A 584 -14.55 -24.02 12.74
CA ASN A 584 -15.13 -25.23 12.15
C ASN A 584 -14.44 -25.72 10.87
N VAL A 585 -13.29 -25.14 10.55
CA VAL A 585 -12.44 -25.57 9.43
C VAL A 585 -11.69 -26.83 9.83
N LYS A 586 -11.72 -27.85 8.97
CA LYS A 586 -10.98 -29.10 9.21
C LYS A 586 -9.63 -29.01 8.50
N ILE A 587 -8.57 -29.33 9.22
CA ILE A 587 -7.20 -29.33 8.67
C ILE A 587 -6.75 -30.79 8.52
N ALA A 588 -6.37 -31.18 7.30
CA ALA A 588 -5.85 -32.50 7.00
C ALA A 588 -4.36 -32.64 7.35
N GLU A 589 -3.84 -33.86 7.37
CA GLU A 589 -2.42 -34.13 7.70
C GLU A 589 -1.43 -33.47 6.72
N ASP A 590 -1.83 -33.22 5.47
CA ASP A 590 -1.01 -32.56 4.45
C ASP A 590 -1.04 -31.02 4.50
N GLY A 591 -1.85 -30.46 5.41
CA GLY A 591 -2.09 -29.03 5.58
C GLY A 591 -3.25 -28.48 4.76
N SER A 592 -3.92 -29.29 3.92
CA SER A 592 -5.12 -28.83 3.21
C SER A 592 -6.27 -28.53 4.18
N LYS A 593 -7.07 -27.51 3.85
CA LYS A 593 -8.15 -27.01 4.69
C LYS A 593 -9.50 -27.22 4.03
N ASP A 594 -10.45 -27.73 4.81
CA ASP A 594 -11.82 -28.00 4.38
C ASP A 594 -12.80 -27.07 5.09
N PHE A 595 -13.36 -26.14 4.32
CA PHE A 595 -14.34 -25.13 4.74
C PHE A 595 -15.79 -25.54 4.41
N SER A 596 -16.04 -26.80 4.00
CA SER A 596 -17.37 -27.24 3.55
C SER A 596 -18.49 -27.03 4.58
N GLU A 597 -18.21 -27.23 5.87
CA GLU A 597 -19.17 -26.96 6.94
C GLU A 597 -19.32 -25.46 7.24
N THR A 598 -18.28 -24.66 7.00
CA THR A 598 -18.30 -23.20 7.15
C THR A 598 -19.24 -22.57 6.12
N PHE A 599 -19.21 -23.07 4.88
CA PHE A 599 -20.01 -22.60 3.75
C PHE A 599 -21.26 -23.45 3.48
N ASN A 600 -21.83 -24.06 4.52
CA ASN A 600 -23.07 -24.83 4.40
C ASN A 600 -24.24 -24.06 5.02
N PHE A 601 -25.26 -23.73 4.23
CA PHE A 601 -26.43 -22.97 4.69
C PHE A 601 -27.15 -23.58 5.90
N ASP A 602 -27.33 -24.90 5.95
CA ASP A 602 -28.00 -25.57 7.09
C ASP A 602 -27.14 -25.46 8.36
N ASN A 603 -25.82 -25.59 8.21
CA ASN A 603 -24.90 -25.44 9.33
C ASN A 603 -24.79 -23.99 9.81
N ILE A 604 -24.75 -23.01 8.90
CA ILE A 604 -24.82 -21.58 9.23
C ILE A 604 -26.10 -21.29 9.99
N SER A 605 -27.25 -21.76 9.49
CA SER A 605 -28.56 -21.57 10.13
C SER A 605 -28.56 -22.10 11.57
N LYS A 606 -27.98 -23.28 11.78
CA LYS A 606 -27.82 -23.89 13.11
C LYS A 606 -26.89 -23.07 14.02
N ILE A 607 -25.75 -22.61 13.53
CA ILE A 607 -24.79 -21.79 14.30
C ILE A 607 -25.48 -20.52 14.81
N PHE A 608 -26.25 -19.86 13.95
CA PHE A 608 -27.02 -18.68 14.34
C PHE A 608 -28.04 -18.98 15.44
N ASP A 609 -28.79 -20.07 15.31
CA ASP A 609 -29.76 -20.48 16.34
C ASP A 609 -29.07 -20.77 17.68
N GLU A 610 -27.89 -21.39 17.68
CA GLU A 610 -27.11 -21.65 18.89
C GLU A 610 -26.55 -20.37 19.51
N PHE A 611 -25.97 -19.48 18.70
CA PHE A 611 -25.35 -18.24 19.17
C PHE A 611 -26.41 -17.27 19.71
N TYR A 612 -27.46 -16.98 18.92
CA TYR A 612 -28.49 -16.00 19.30
C TYR A 612 -29.57 -16.58 20.21
N GLY A 613 -29.82 -17.90 20.17
CA GLY A 613 -30.82 -18.58 21.00
C GLY A 613 -30.41 -18.80 22.46
N ASN A 614 -29.12 -18.68 22.80
CA ASN A 614 -28.61 -18.86 24.16
C ASN A 614 -28.81 -17.66 25.11
N THR A 615 -29.61 -16.66 24.72
CA THR A 615 -29.86 -15.43 25.50
C THR A 615 -30.81 -15.58 26.72
N THR A 616 -31.02 -16.79 27.25
CA THR A 616 -31.85 -17.02 28.44
C THR A 616 -31.10 -17.69 29.60
N THR A 617 -30.00 -17.10 30.08
CA THR A 617 -29.66 -17.02 31.52
C THR A 617 -28.35 -16.25 31.70
N THR A 618 -28.45 -14.98 32.10
CA THR A 618 -27.37 -14.29 32.82
C THR A 618 -27.65 -14.41 34.32
N PRO A 619 -26.97 -15.27 35.09
CA PRO A 619 -26.75 -15.00 36.50
C PRO A 619 -25.60 -14.00 36.63
N ALA A 620 -25.81 -13.02 37.49
CA ALA A 620 -24.86 -11.98 37.83
C ALA A 620 -23.42 -12.48 38.06
N GLU A 621 -22.51 -11.68 37.53
CA GLU A 621 -21.08 -11.56 37.85
C GLU A 621 -20.72 -12.04 39.26
N THR A 622 -19.76 -12.97 39.34
CA THR A 622 -18.96 -13.17 40.55
C THR A 622 -17.53 -13.43 40.10
N GLU A 623 -16.67 -12.44 40.32
CA GLU A 623 -15.23 -12.53 40.17
C GLU A 623 -14.70 -13.85 40.76
N THR A 624 -14.04 -14.65 39.93
CA THR A 624 -13.15 -15.71 40.41
C THR A 624 -11.84 -15.60 39.63
N THR A 625 -10.88 -14.89 40.23
CA THR A 625 -9.49 -14.82 39.80
C THR A 625 -8.92 -16.24 39.72
N THR A 626 -8.52 -16.69 38.53
CA THR A 626 -7.75 -17.93 38.37
C THR A 626 -6.43 -17.59 37.67
N THR A 627 -5.35 -17.71 38.43
CA THR A 627 -3.96 -17.58 37.99
C THR A 627 -3.61 -18.69 36.99
N THR A 628 -3.24 -18.34 35.76
CA THR A 628 -2.73 -19.32 34.79
C THR A 628 -1.21 -19.40 34.90
N THR A 629 -0.74 -20.53 35.44
CA THR A 629 0.67 -20.92 35.47
C THR A 629 1.06 -21.51 34.13
N THR A 630 2.04 -20.90 33.46
CA THR A 630 2.69 -21.38 32.24
C THR A 630 3.27 -22.78 32.44
N THR A 631 2.91 -23.74 31.58
CA THR A 631 3.62 -25.03 31.50
C THR A 631 4.02 -25.30 30.05
N SER A 632 5.31 -25.18 29.78
CA SER A 632 5.98 -25.59 28.55
C SER A 632 5.90 -27.12 28.38
N ALA A 633 5.45 -27.59 27.23
CA ALA A 633 5.49 -29.01 26.87
C ALA A 633 6.50 -29.25 25.73
N THR A 634 7.65 -29.79 26.09
CA THR A 634 8.65 -30.37 25.20
C THR A 634 8.12 -31.70 24.65
N THR A 635 8.19 -31.93 23.33
CA THR A 635 7.95 -33.26 22.75
C THR A 635 9.18 -33.75 21.98
N SER A 636 9.75 -34.84 22.46
CA SER A 636 10.89 -35.54 21.90
C SER A 636 10.50 -36.46 20.74
N THR A 637 11.37 -36.51 19.74
CA THR A 637 11.39 -37.43 18.60
C THR A 637 11.52 -38.89 19.03
N THR A 638 10.83 -39.80 18.32
CA THR A 638 11.27 -41.21 18.26
C THR A 638 10.92 -41.84 16.91
N THR A 639 11.96 -42.23 16.19
CA THR A 639 11.91 -42.99 14.93
C THR A 639 11.73 -44.48 15.21
N SER A 640 10.93 -45.19 14.41
CA SER A 640 11.15 -46.63 14.17
C SER A 640 10.55 -47.10 12.84
N SER A 641 11.44 -47.63 12.02
CA SER A 641 11.26 -48.37 10.77
C SER A 641 10.57 -49.72 10.95
N THR A 642 9.80 -50.20 9.95
CA THR A 642 10.05 -51.48 9.21
C THR A 642 8.94 -51.85 8.20
N ASN A 643 9.32 -51.88 6.91
CA ASN A 643 9.26 -53.01 5.96
C ASN A 643 8.01 -53.94 5.79
N THR A 644 7.51 -53.95 4.53
CA THR A 644 7.42 -55.13 3.62
C THR A 644 6.02 -55.61 3.14
N SER A 645 5.84 -55.43 1.81
CA SER A 645 5.29 -56.33 0.76
C SER A 645 3.78 -56.51 0.49
N THR A 646 3.45 -56.21 -0.79
CA THR A 646 2.65 -56.96 -1.78
C THR A 646 1.26 -57.48 -1.39
N ASP A 647 0.22 -57.10 -2.15
CA ASP A 647 -0.19 -57.95 -3.27
C ASP A 647 -1.13 -57.29 -4.29
N THR A 648 -1.07 -57.86 -5.48
CA THR A 648 -1.69 -57.51 -6.77
C THR A 648 -3.15 -57.97 -6.82
N THR A 649 -4.05 -57.31 -7.57
CA THR A 649 -4.97 -57.98 -8.54
C THR A 649 -5.64 -56.96 -9.48
N THR A 650 -5.38 -57.15 -10.78
CA THR A 650 -5.96 -56.58 -11.99
C THR A 650 -7.39 -57.09 -12.26
N THR A 651 -8.33 -56.31 -12.81
CA THR A 651 -9.06 -56.70 -14.04
C THR A 651 -9.80 -55.55 -14.73
N THR A 652 -9.54 -55.46 -16.03
CA THR A 652 -10.13 -54.67 -17.12
C THR A 652 -11.52 -55.16 -17.53
N THR A 653 -12.35 -54.31 -18.16
CA THR A 653 -13.07 -54.66 -19.41
C THR A 653 -13.46 -53.38 -20.17
N ALA A 654 -13.01 -53.30 -21.41
CA ALA A 654 -13.39 -52.31 -22.42
C ALA A 654 -14.51 -52.87 -23.32
N ALA A 655 -15.35 -52.00 -23.88
CA ALA A 655 -16.08 -52.26 -25.12
C ALA A 655 -16.20 -50.98 -25.93
N THR A 656 -15.63 -51.02 -27.13
CA THR A 656 -15.57 -49.96 -28.14
C THR A 656 -16.64 -50.22 -29.22
N SER A 657 -17.26 -49.17 -29.74
CA SER A 657 -17.73 -49.12 -31.13
C SER A 657 -17.77 -47.68 -31.66
N THR A 658 -16.83 -47.42 -32.58
CA THR A 658 -16.65 -46.31 -33.55
C THR A 658 -17.87 -46.20 -34.50
N LYS A 659 -18.19 -45.17 -35.30
CA LYS A 659 -17.51 -44.03 -35.99
C LYS A 659 -18.68 -43.19 -36.57
N SER A 660 -18.72 -41.86 -36.73
CA SER A 660 -18.02 -40.88 -37.58
C SER A 660 -18.84 -39.56 -37.40
N GLU A 661 -18.45 -38.32 -37.64
CA GLU A 661 -17.22 -37.60 -38.02
C GLU A 661 -17.74 -36.22 -38.48
N GLU A 662 -17.47 -35.15 -37.74
CA GLU A 662 -17.44 -33.80 -38.31
C GLU A 662 -16.28 -33.06 -37.65
N THR A 663 -15.20 -32.98 -38.43
CA THR A 663 -13.91 -32.40 -38.07
C THR A 663 -13.96 -30.92 -38.40
N THR A 664 -13.76 -30.05 -37.42
CA THR A 664 -13.22 -28.70 -37.66
C THR A 664 -11.95 -28.53 -36.85
N THR A 665 -10.84 -28.66 -37.58
CA THR A 665 -9.48 -28.35 -37.13
C THR A 665 -9.32 -26.83 -37.16
N ALA A 666 -9.08 -26.20 -36.02
CA ALA A 666 -8.50 -24.86 -35.96
C ALA A 666 -7.11 -24.99 -35.35
N ALA A 667 -6.10 -24.96 -36.22
CA ALA A 667 -4.72 -24.76 -35.82
C ALA A 667 -4.62 -23.35 -35.21
N ALA A 668 -4.23 -23.26 -33.94
CA ALA A 668 -3.81 -22.01 -33.32
C ALA A 668 -2.59 -21.50 -34.08
N THR A 669 -2.81 -20.53 -34.95
CA THR A 669 -1.75 -19.73 -35.57
C THR A 669 -1.59 -18.54 -34.64
N ALA A 670 -0.42 -18.39 -34.02
CA ALA A 670 -0.06 -17.20 -33.26
C ALA A 670 -0.33 -15.96 -34.13
N LYS A 671 -1.26 -15.11 -33.70
CA LYS A 671 -1.54 -13.82 -34.32
C LYS A 671 -0.67 -12.79 -33.60
N ALA A 672 0.13 -12.06 -34.36
CA ALA A 672 0.93 -10.95 -33.84
C ALA A 672 0.03 -9.97 -33.09
N GLU A 673 0.50 -9.50 -31.93
CA GLU A 673 -0.11 -8.41 -31.15
C GLU A 673 -0.12 -7.14 -32.00
N ASP A 674 -1.29 -6.52 -32.16
CA ASP A 674 -1.46 -5.22 -32.82
C ASP A 674 -0.87 -4.13 -31.91
N LYS A 675 0.10 -3.38 -32.42
CA LYS A 675 0.72 -2.25 -31.72
C LYS A 675 -0.22 -1.04 -31.73
N THR A 676 -1.15 -0.95 -30.79
CA THR A 676 -2.00 0.24 -30.58
C THR A 676 -1.53 1.08 -29.38
N ILE A 677 -1.80 2.39 -29.39
CA ILE A 677 -1.42 3.33 -28.30
C ILE A 677 -2.34 3.23 -27.07
N GLY A 678 -3.41 2.44 -27.16
CA GLY A 678 -4.41 2.23 -26.13
C GLY A 678 -5.62 1.48 -26.68
N THR A 679 -6.48 1.00 -25.79
CA THR A 679 -7.82 0.49 -26.12
C THR A 679 -8.68 1.59 -26.75
N ASN A 680 -9.77 1.20 -27.42
CA ASN A 680 -10.70 2.18 -28.00
C ASN A 680 -11.22 3.17 -26.96
N ASP A 681 -11.46 2.73 -25.71
CA ASP A 681 -11.97 3.60 -24.64
C ASP A 681 -10.89 4.58 -24.15
N GLU A 682 -9.63 4.12 -24.06
CA GLU A 682 -8.50 5.00 -23.72
C GLU A 682 -8.25 6.05 -24.81
N ILE A 683 -8.29 5.65 -26.09
CA ILE A 683 -8.17 6.58 -27.22
C ILE A 683 -9.34 7.56 -27.24
N THR A 684 -10.54 7.12 -26.84
CA THR A 684 -11.72 7.99 -26.69
C THR A 684 -11.49 9.06 -25.64
N LYS A 685 -10.98 8.68 -24.46
CA LYS A 685 -10.62 9.62 -23.38
C LYS A 685 -9.51 10.58 -23.79
N MET A 686 -8.53 10.11 -24.56
CA MET A 686 -7.47 10.98 -25.12
C MET A 686 -8.05 12.03 -26.08
N VAL A 687 -9.03 11.65 -26.91
CA VAL A 687 -9.75 12.57 -27.79
C VAL A 687 -10.57 13.59 -27.00
N GLU A 688 -11.29 13.17 -25.95
CA GLU A 688 -12.04 14.09 -25.08
C GLU A 688 -11.12 15.10 -24.40
N LYS A 689 -9.94 14.65 -23.93
CA LYS A 689 -8.93 15.52 -23.34
C LYS A 689 -8.34 16.50 -24.35
N ASP A 690 -7.99 16.05 -25.56
CA ASP A 690 -7.50 16.95 -26.63
C ASP A 690 -8.54 18.02 -26.98
N TYR A 691 -9.82 17.63 -27.08
CA TYR A 691 -10.92 18.57 -27.31
C TYR A 691 -11.06 19.60 -26.18
N PHE A 692 -10.99 19.16 -24.92
CA PHE A 692 -11.02 20.04 -23.76
C PHE A 692 -9.84 21.02 -23.76
N VAL A 693 -8.61 20.56 -24.02
CA VAL A 693 -7.42 21.41 -24.07
C VAL A 693 -7.53 22.47 -25.17
N LYS A 694 -8.06 22.10 -26.34
CA LYS A 694 -8.19 23.02 -27.48
C LYS A 694 -9.31 24.06 -27.31
N THR A 695 -10.41 23.67 -26.67
CA THR A 695 -11.64 24.48 -26.67
C THR A 695 -12.04 25.02 -25.30
N GLY A 696 -11.49 24.48 -24.22
CA GLY A 696 -11.89 24.74 -22.84
C GLY A 696 -13.27 24.20 -22.48
N LYS A 697 -13.80 23.21 -23.22
CA LYS A 697 -15.15 22.65 -23.05
C LYS A 697 -15.12 21.12 -23.02
N ASN A 698 -15.98 20.53 -22.20
CA ASN A 698 -16.20 19.08 -22.17
C ASN A 698 -17.31 18.67 -23.14
N ALA A 699 -17.19 17.47 -23.69
CA ALA A 699 -18.31 16.78 -24.33
C ALA A 699 -19.25 16.22 -23.26
N ALA A 700 -20.55 16.11 -23.58
CA ALA A 700 -21.51 15.45 -22.68
C ALA A 700 -21.53 13.93 -22.87
N SER A 701 -21.10 13.44 -24.05
CA SER A 701 -20.87 12.03 -24.33
C SER A 701 -19.98 11.86 -25.58
N SER A 702 -19.34 10.70 -25.70
CA SER A 702 -18.53 10.30 -26.85
C SER A 702 -18.97 8.94 -27.41
N GLU A 703 -18.84 8.74 -28.72
CA GLU A 703 -19.08 7.43 -29.36
C GLU A 703 -17.96 7.07 -30.32
N THR A 704 -17.40 5.86 -30.18
CA THR A 704 -16.23 5.42 -30.95
C THR A 704 -16.58 4.30 -31.91
N ASN A 705 -16.19 4.46 -33.17
CA ASN A 705 -16.43 3.53 -34.25
C ASN A 705 -15.11 3.14 -34.94
N VAL A 706 -14.90 1.85 -35.16
CA VAL A 706 -13.74 1.33 -35.89
C VAL A 706 -14.04 1.34 -37.40
N ASN A 707 -13.22 2.05 -38.17
CA ASN A 707 -13.34 2.13 -39.62
C ASN A 707 -12.78 0.87 -40.31
N LYS A 708 -13.18 0.67 -41.57
CA LYS A 708 -12.72 -0.48 -42.38
C LYS A 708 -11.22 -0.49 -42.68
N ASP A 709 -10.57 0.67 -42.55
CA ASP A 709 -9.14 0.86 -42.77
C ASP A 709 -8.33 0.77 -41.47
N GLY A 710 -8.97 0.48 -40.33
CA GLY A 710 -8.32 0.33 -39.03
C GLY A 710 -8.24 1.62 -38.20
N THR A 711 -8.59 2.77 -38.76
CA THR A 711 -8.67 4.03 -37.98
C THR A 711 -9.88 4.05 -37.05
N LEU A 712 -9.81 4.83 -35.98
CA LEU A 712 -10.93 5.08 -35.07
C LEU A 712 -11.57 6.43 -35.39
N THR A 713 -12.90 6.44 -35.43
CA THR A 713 -13.68 7.67 -35.45
C THR A 713 -14.36 7.87 -34.11
N VAL A 714 -14.05 8.97 -33.44
CA VAL A 714 -14.65 9.37 -32.16
C VAL A 714 -15.55 10.58 -32.40
N GLU A 715 -16.84 10.45 -32.11
CA GLU A 715 -17.82 11.54 -32.20
C GLU A 715 -18.14 12.08 -30.81
N LEU A 716 -17.85 13.36 -30.58
CA LEU A 716 -18.16 14.07 -29.34
C LEU A 716 -19.54 14.74 -29.48
N LYS A 717 -20.39 14.64 -28.46
CA LYS A 717 -21.78 15.13 -28.49
C LYS A 717 -22.10 16.09 -27.34
N ASP A 718 -23.03 17.01 -27.59
CA ASP A 718 -23.61 17.88 -26.56
C ASP A 718 -24.71 17.18 -25.74
N GLU A 719 -25.24 17.86 -24.72
CA GLU A 719 -26.32 17.38 -23.84
C GLU A 719 -27.62 17.04 -24.60
N ASN A 720 -27.78 17.53 -25.83
CA ASN A 720 -28.94 17.24 -26.69
C ASN A 720 -28.67 16.09 -27.67
N GLY A 721 -27.50 15.46 -27.60
CA GLY A 721 -27.06 14.37 -28.48
C GLY A 721 -26.60 14.82 -29.87
N ASN A 722 -26.37 16.12 -30.10
CA ASN A 722 -25.82 16.60 -31.37
C ASN A 722 -24.30 16.45 -31.38
N VAL A 723 -23.74 15.99 -32.50
CA VAL A 723 -22.29 15.91 -32.67
C VAL A 723 -21.70 17.33 -32.70
N ILE A 724 -20.81 17.62 -31.75
CA ILE A 724 -20.10 18.89 -31.61
C ILE A 724 -18.68 18.85 -32.19
N ASP A 725 -18.06 17.66 -32.25
CA ASP A 725 -16.78 17.45 -32.93
C ASP A 725 -16.62 15.98 -33.33
N LYS A 726 -15.69 15.72 -34.25
CA LYS A 726 -15.41 14.39 -34.78
C LYS A 726 -13.93 14.21 -35.07
N TYR A 727 -13.33 13.23 -34.43
CA TYR A 727 -11.94 12.87 -34.60
C TYR A 727 -11.81 11.62 -35.46
N THR A 728 -10.81 11.57 -36.33
CA THR A 728 -10.38 10.35 -37.02
C THR A 728 -8.90 10.12 -36.74
N VAL A 729 -8.58 9.09 -35.96
CA VAL A 729 -7.24 8.83 -35.42
C VAL A 729 -6.75 7.42 -35.78
N ASP A 730 -5.45 7.30 -36.06
CA ASP A 730 -4.78 6.02 -36.23
C ASP A 730 -4.47 5.44 -34.85
N PRO A 731 -5.06 4.30 -34.46
CA PRO A 731 -4.85 3.72 -33.15
C PRO A 731 -3.43 3.19 -32.94
N GLU A 732 -2.61 2.98 -33.98
CA GLU A 732 -1.21 2.57 -33.83
C GLU A 732 -0.27 3.73 -33.53
N THR A 733 -0.60 4.92 -34.03
CA THR A 733 0.30 6.08 -33.97
C THR A 733 -0.27 7.26 -33.21
N GLY A 734 -1.53 7.20 -32.76
CA GLY A 734 -2.27 8.31 -32.12
C GLY A 734 -2.46 9.56 -32.97
N LYS A 735 -2.03 9.54 -34.24
CA LYS A 735 -2.08 10.68 -35.15
C LYS A 735 -3.37 10.69 -35.94
N GLY A 736 -3.93 11.86 -36.20
CA GLY A 736 -5.21 11.98 -36.87
C GLY A 736 -5.60 13.40 -37.22
N THR A 737 -6.90 13.59 -37.47
CA THR A 737 -7.50 14.90 -37.72
C THR A 737 -8.83 15.08 -37.01
N ASP A 738 -9.12 16.31 -36.58
CA ASP A 738 -10.45 16.71 -36.09
C ASP A 738 -11.41 17.05 -37.25
N ALA A 739 -12.63 17.49 -36.93
CA ALA A 739 -13.67 17.77 -37.92
C ALA A 739 -13.33 18.97 -38.83
N ASP A 740 -12.47 19.88 -38.36
CA ASP A 740 -11.97 21.05 -39.09
C ASP A 740 -10.72 20.72 -39.93
N GLY A 741 -10.19 19.50 -39.82
CA GLY A 741 -9.01 19.03 -40.53
C GLY A 741 -7.70 19.49 -39.92
N ASN A 742 -7.68 19.94 -38.67
CA ASN A 742 -6.45 20.21 -37.93
C ASN A 742 -5.78 18.90 -37.52
N GLU A 743 -4.45 18.92 -37.44
CA GLU A 743 -3.67 17.77 -37.00
C GLU A 743 -3.93 17.47 -35.51
N VAL A 744 -4.11 16.19 -35.22
CA VAL A 744 -4.25 15.64 -33.88
C VAL A 744 -3.08 14.70 -33.65
N ASP A 745 -2.39 14.87 -32.53
CA ASP A 745 -1.28 14.00 -32.09
C ASP A 745 -1.58 13.60 -30.65
N LEU A 746 -2.25 12.47 -30.46
CA LEU A 746 -2.63 11.99 -29.14
C LEU A 746 -1.39 11.50 -28.38
N PRO A 747 -1.36 11.64 -27.04
CA PRO A 747 -0.27 11.14 -26.22
C PRO A 747 0.01 9.67 -26.53
N GLN A 748 1.26 9.35 -26.88
CA GLN A 748 1.70 7.97 -27.09
C GLN A 748 1.96 7.36 -25.71
N THR A 749 0.90 7.06 -24.97
CA THR A 749 1.03 6.31 -23.72
C THR A 749 1.52 4.92 -24.12
N GLY A 750 2.80 4.62 -23.84
CA GLY A 750 3.23 3.23 -23.77
C GLY A 750 2.26 2.52 -22.82
N ILE A 751 1.72 1.38 -23.27
CA ILE A 751 0.78 0.52 -22.54
C ILE A 751 1.03 0.62 -21.03
N ASN A 752 0.14 1.31 -20.30
CA ASN A 752 0.11 1.33 -18.83
C ASN A 752 -1.31 1.67 -18.37
N SER A 753 -2.20 0.66 -18.44
CA SER A 753 -3.48 0.66 -17.74
C SER A 753 -3.25 0.39 -16.24
N LEU A 754 -2.62 1.32 -15.54
CA LEU A 754 -2.30 1.20 -14.11
C LEU A 754 -2.50 2.51 -13.32
N GLY A 755 -3.30 3.44 -13.86
CA GLY A 755 -3.59 4.73 -13.23
C GLY A 755 -4.89 4.81 -12.42
N THR A 756 -5.51 3.70 -12.00
CA THR A 756 -6.84 3.73 -11.36
C THR A 756 -6.99 2.90 -10.06
N ALA A 757 -5.92 2.45 -9.42
CA ALA A 757 -6.04 1.51 -8.28
C ALA A 757 -5.08 1.73 -7.11
N GLY A 758 -4.48 2.91 -6.93
CA GLY A 758 -3.37 3.08 -6.00
C GLY A 758 -3.68 2.84 -4.49
N ALA A 759 -4.92 3.00 -4.01
CA ALA A 759 -5.28 2.84 -2.60
C ALA A 759 -5.46 1.36 -2.22
N ALA A 760 -5.75 0.52 -3.21
CA ALA A 760 -5.78 -0.93 -3.08
C ALA A 760 -4.41 -1.55 -3.40
N VAL A 761 -3.60 -0.91 -4.25
CA VAL A 761 -2.36 -1.46 -4.81
C VAL A 761 -1.24 -1.69 -3.80
N GLY A 762 -1.10 -0.90 -2.72
CA GLY A 762 -0.05 -1.16 -1.72
C GLY A 762 -0.21 -2.52 -1.04
N ALA A 763 -1.43 -2.84 -0.58
CA ALA A 763 -1.75 -4.13 0.03
C ALA A 763 -1.97 -5.23 -1.02
N VAL A 764 -2.68 -4.93 -2.12
CA VAL A 764 -2.94 -5.88 -3.21
C VAL A 764 -1.65 -6.28 -3.93
N MET A 765 -0.66 -5.40 -4.11
CA MET A 765 0.61 -5.76 -4.76
C MET A 765 1.55 -6.57 -3.87
N LEU A 766 1.55 -6.37 -2.55
CA LEU A 766 2.31 -7.22 -1.63
C LEU A 766 1.71 -8.64 -1.56
N MET A 767 0.38 -8.76 -1.73
CA MET A 767 -0.31 -10.04 -1.88
C MET A 767 -0.19 -10.66 -3.29
N LEU A 768 -0.13 -9.84 -4.34
CA LEU A 768 0.16 -10.30 -5.71
C LEU A 768 1.62 -10.75 -5.84
N ALA A 769 2.57 -10.18 -5.09
CA ALA A 769 3.95 -10.69 -5.03
C ALA A 769 3.99 -12.11 -4.44
N GLY A 770 3.14 -12.40 -3.43
CA GLY A 770 2.90 -13.76 -2.94
C GLY A 770 2.23 -14.66 -4.00
N ALA A 771 1.12 -14.23 -4.60
CA ALA A 771 0.39 -15.04 -5.57
C ALA A 771 1.14 -15.27 -6.91
N ALA A 772 2.01 -14.34 -7.33
CA ALA A 772 2.87 -14.48 -8.50
C ALA A 772 4.02 -15.48 -8.28
N ALA A 773 4.55 -15.57 -7.05
CA ALA A 773 5.55 -16.58 -6.67
C ALA A 773 5.01 -18.02 -6.79
N VAL A 774 3.70 -18.21 -6.56
CA VAL A 774 3.00 -19.51 -6.72
C VAL A 774 2.90 -19.96 -8.18
N HIS A 775 2.74 -19.03 -9.13
CA HIS A 775 2.68 -19.39 -10.55
C HIS A 775 4.06 -19.71 -11.14
N GLY A 776 5.14 -19.10 -10.62
CA GLY A 776 6.52 -19.30 -11.06
C GLY A 776 7.23 -20.52 -10.46
N SER A 777 6.88 -20.97 -9.24
CA SER A 777 7.64 -21.99 -8.49
C SER A 777 7.58 -23.44 -9.01
N GLY A 778 7.03 -23.69 -10.20
CA GLY A 778 7.23 -24.96 -10.92
C GLY A 778 6.58 -26.21 -10.31
N VAL A 779 5.63 -26.06 -9.39
CA VAL A 779 4.92 -27.19 -8.72
C VAL A 779 3.97 -27.96 -9.67
N LEU A 780 3.75 -27.48 -10.90
CA LEU A 780 3.04 -28.20 -11.96
C LEU A 780 3.96 -28.74 -13.07
N ARG A 781 5.10 -29.33 -12.73
CA ARG A 781 5.70 -30.36 -13.61
C ARG A 781 5.18 -31.74 -13.23
N LYS A 782 4.23 -32.24 -14.03
CA LYS A 782 4.00 -33.68 -14.14
C LYS A 782 5.36 -34.35 -14.36
N LYS A 783 5.75 -35.24 -13.45
CA LYS A 783 6.74 -36.27 -13.76
C LYS A 783 6.21 -37.06 -14.95
N GLU A 784 6.75 -36.80 -16.14
CA GLU A 784 6.82 -37.83 -17.16
C GLU A 784 7.74 -38.92 -16.60
N ASN A 785 7.13 -39.99 -16.10
CA ASN A 785 7.81 -41.27 -16.03
C ASN A 785 7.60 -41.96 -17.39
N ASP A 786 8.67 -42.59 -17.89
CA ASP A 786 8.77 -43.38 -19.13
C ASP A 786 7.51 -44.11 -19.60
#